data_AF-A0A2V3VVR5-F1
#
_entry.id   AF-A0A2V3VVR5-F1
#
_cell.length_a   1.000
_cell.length_b   1.000
_cell.length_c   1.000
_cell.angle_alpha   90.00
_cell.angle_beta   90.00
_cell.angle_gamma   90.00
#
_symmetry.space_group_name_H-M   'P 1'
#
loop_
_entity.id
_entity.type
_entity.pdbx_description
1 polymer ?
#
loop_
_entity_poly.entity_id
_entity_poly.type
_entity_poly.pdbx_seq_one_letter_code
_entity_poly.pdbx_strand_id
1 'polypeptide(L)'
;MALYTQNNTYTLLANTTNTFPDLQGSIWNLDATDSRGNVFDGELVFETQILSTSKANLEGYFGWIANGVLPFQIDFDAELGIDGVLTFTSTALSQPTAGIIAAQYEGKFLQNYQALTGTWFGTGIIPGTWSAIPIEELDLGPETTSDNIMVAALNLSARAYSDAHYDDQSVSHAINEHIKNWKPLEATDLGFSAIDSRFSKVGGAVGGDLLRYDFKNASATVGLTILDGKRTLGVSFEGTNSALTLDGITDLLQDAKYIDAYYNSLFDFNQAIYKYVMQSANNIEQVLVTGHSLGGSAAQNFMVDYSSLSSKFIGVTFGSPGSGSPGSNIVMPLPRDRFVNIQHDGDPVPFLGKANGYELSGSVINVDMEDDGSLFQEHSIFSPLDNSKASYRETIEFITAQLDPKTLFQDMSIVPGTDGDDKLNARAGKNGEILLGGRGNDSLKGGLIDGLDTQVFKGGLGNDTIDGDGGVDYAMYGGARSNFVLQKDNMVLLNDFLFPDKWAISDQRLAPGSEGIDTLESIERLYFTDSALALDLHDSAGKTAKLIGAVFGAESVSKPEYVAVGLYYLDNGTSYEDLATGAIQLAGANTPEQVVNLLWTNVVGSPPTTNQMQPFVNDLVSGNHTTGSLGVLAADHGINLTNINLTGLVANGIVFDPSYYQSIG
;
A
#
# COMPACT_ATOMS: atom_id res chain seq x y z
N MET A 1 -0.52 42.05 51.63
CA MET A 1 -1.43 42.81 52.51
C MET A 1 -2.76 42.08 52.48
N ALA A 2 -3.32 41.73 53.64
CA ALA A 2 -4.48 40.83 53.76
C ALA A 2 -5.82 41.55 53.62
N LEU A 3 -6.86 40.88 53.07
CA LEU A 3 -8.13 40.48 53.72
C LEU A 3 -9.21 40.00 52.71
N TYR A 4 -10.00 39.02 53.17
CA TYR A 4 -11.25 38.38 52.66
C TYR A 4 -12.34 39.39 52.15
N THR A 5 -13.46 39.08 51.45
CA THR A 5 -14.30 37.88 51.18
C THR A 5 -15.29 38.21 50.03
N GLN A 6 -15.97 37.17 49.53
CA GLN A 6 -17.28 37.13 48.83
C GLN A 6 -17.28 37.26 47.31
N ASN A 7 -17.84 36.22 46.67
CA ASN A 7 -17.98 35.94 45.24
C ASN A 7 -16.79 35.14 44.66
N ASN A 8 -16.99 33.83 44.56
CA ASN A 8 -16.10 32.86 43.90
C ASN A 8 -16.00 33.16 42.40
N THR A 9 -15.27 34.20 42.03
CA THR A 9 -14.86 34.43 40.64
C THR A 9 -13.37 34.71 40.65
N TYR A 10 -12.58 33.74 40.20
CA TYR A 10 -11.18 33.94 39.88
C TYR A 10 -11.11 34.45 38.44
N THR A 11 -10.73 35.71 38.25
CA THR A 11 -10.46 36.28 36.92
C THR A 11 -8.99 36.04 36.59
N LEU A 12 -8.70 35.20 35.58
CA LEU A 12 -7.39 35.20 34.96
C LEU A 12 -7.36 36.37 33.96
N LEU A 13 -6.51 37.36 34.24
CA LEU A 13 -6.21 38.44 33.31
C LEU A 13 -5.33 37.89 32.19
N ALA A 14 -5.91 37.64 31.01
CA ALA A 14 -5.14 37.55 29.77
C ALA A 14 -4.98 38.97 29.20
N ASN A 15 -3.72 39.37 28.99
CA ASN A 15 -3.37 40.61 28.31
C ASN A 15 -3.92 40.58 26.88
N THR A 16 -4.58 41.66 26.53
CA THR A 16 -5.23 41.95 25.26
C THR A 16 -4.23 42.03 24.10
N THR A 17 -4.47 41.27 23.03
CA THR A 17 -4.81 41.78 21.68
C THR A 17 -5.04 40.60 20.73
N ASN A 18 -6.22 39.98 20.77
CA ASN A 18 -6.68 39.07 19.72
C ASN A 18 -7.94 39.64 19.10
N THR A 19 -7.83 40.08 17.84
CA THR A 19 -8.99 40.19 16.96
C THR A 19 -9.28 38.80 16.40
N PHE A 20 -10.46 38.26 16.67
CA PHE A 20 -10.90 36.97 16.13
C PHE A 20 -11.01 36.99 14.59
N PRO A 21 -10.63 35.89 13.90
CA PRO A 21 -11.02 35.65 12.53
C PRO A 21 -12.48 35.17 12.45
N ASP A 22 -13.01 35.15 11.24
CA ASP A 22 -14.39 34.87 10.89
C ASP A 22 -14.88 33.47 11.33
N LEU A 23 -16.04 33.39 12.00
CA LEU A 23 -16.51 32.18 12.71
C LEU A 23 -17.36 31.22 11.85
N GLN A 24 -17.49 31.46 10.55
CA GLN A 24 -18.31 30.62 9.67
C GLN A 24 -17.69 29.21 9.52
N GLY A 25 -18.46 28.17 9.86
CA GLY A 25 -18.02 26.78 9.81
C GLY A 25 -17.10 26.36 10.96
N SER A 26 -16.90 27.22 11.97
CA SER A 26 -16.12 26.88 13.15
C SER A 26 -16.87 25.91 14.06
N ILE A 27 -16.14 24.93 14.59
CA ILE A 27 -16.62 23.97 15.60
C ILE A 27 -15.97 24.35 16.93
N TRP A 28 -16.79 24.45 17.97
CA TRP A 28 -16.34 24.81 19.31
C TRP A 28 -16.71 23.71 20.29
N ASN A 29 -15.72 23.27 21.07
CA ASN A 29 -15.93 22.30 22.13
C ASN A 29 -16.54 22.99 23.35
N LEU A 30 -17.57 22.34 23.89
CA LEU A 30 -18.29 22.79 25.06
C LEU A 30 -18.03 21.80 26.19
N ASP A 31 -17.15 22.18 27.11
CA ASP A 31 -16.79 21.35 28.26
C ASP A 31 -17.54 21.81 29.52
N ALA A 32 -18.04 20.85 30.28
CA ALA A 32 -18.55 21.07 31.64
C ALA A 32 -18.11 19.99 32.62
N THR A 33 -18.17 20.35 33.90
CA THR A 33 -17.90 19.41 35.00
C THR A 33 -18.87 19.63 36.15
N ASP A 34 -19.46 18.53 36.65
CA ASP A 34 -20.35 18.60 37.81
C ASP A 34 -19.63 18.66 39.16
N SER A 35 -20.38 19.01 40.20
CA SER A 35 -19.86 19.08 41.57
C SER A 35 -19.39 17.73 42.14
N ARG A 36 -19.49 16.65 41.35
CA ARG A 36 -19.02 15.29 41.65
C ARG A 36 -17.88 14.86 40.72
N GLY A 37 -17.42 15.71 39.80
CA GLY A 37 -16.27 15.47 38.92
C GLY A 37 -16.59 14.77 37.61
N ASN A 38 -17.87 14.63 37.23
CA ASN A 38 -18.22 14.06 35.92
C ASN A 38 -18.00 15.10 34.83
N VAL A 39 -17.33 14.71 33.75
CA VAL A 39 -16.98 15.57 32.60
C VAL A 39 -17.98 15.35 31.47
N PHE A 40 -18.35 16.43 30.79
CA PHE A 40 -19.27 16.43 29.66
C PHE A 40 -18.66 17.21 28.50
N ASP A 41 -18.78 16.67 27.29
CA ASP A 41 -18.27 17.23 26.05
C ASP A 41 -19.37 17.31 24.99
N GLY A 42 -19.31 18.34 24.16
CA GLY A 42 -20.22 18.54 23.03
C GLY A 42 -19.65 19.54 22.04
N GLU A 43 -20.18 19.53 20.82
CA GLU A 43 -19.75 20.42 19.75
C GLU A 43 -20.85 21.45 19.44
N LEU A 44 -20.46 22.72 19.33
CA LEU A 44 -21.28 23.81 18.80
C LEU A 44 -20.74 24.21 17.43
N VAL A 45 -21.60 24.11 16.40
CA VAL A 45 -21.24 24.43 15.01
C VAL A 45 -21.88 25.76 14.61
N PHE A 46 -21.09 26.68 14.07
CA PHE A 46 -21.57 27.98 13.60
C PHE A 46 -21.84 27.94 12.10
N GLU A 47 -23.11 27.85 11.72
CA GLU A 47 -23.51 27.76 10.31
C GLU A 47 -23.54 29.12 9.57
N THR A 48 -23.43 30.24 10.28
CA THR A 48 -23.49 31.61 9.70
C THR A 48 -22.31 32.47 10.14
N GLN A 49 -21.93 33.43 9.30
CA GLN A 49 -20.85 34.39 9.54
C GLN A 49 -21.17 35.36 10.69
N ILE A 50 -20.32 35.42 11.74
CA ILE A 50 -20.44 36.38 12.85
C ILE A 50 -19.19 37.25 12.88
N LEU A 51 -19.36 38.55 12.65
CA LEU A 51 -18.25 39.51 12.59
C LEU A 51 -17.71 39.84 13.98
N SER A 52 -16.38 39.86 14.12
CA SER A 52 -15.59 40.04 15.36
C SER A 52 -15.80 41.35 16.15
N THR A 53 -16.71 42.22 15.70
CA THR A 53 -17.03 43.51 16.35
C THR A 53 -18.43 43.55 16.97
N SER A 54 -19.14 42.42 16.97
CA SER A 54 -20.56 42.36 17.32
C SER A 54 -20.78 41.60 18.63
N LYS A 55 -21.59 42.13 19.54
CA LYS A 55 -22.22 41.33 20.58
C LYS A 55 -23.44 40.64 19.97
N ALA A 56 -23.61 39.35 20.24
CA ALA A 56 -24.72 38.58 19.68
C ALA A 56 -25.47 37.85 20.80
N ASN A 57 -26.78 38.08 20.87
CA ASN A 57 -27.66 37.41 21.82
C ASN A 57 -28.22 36.14 21.17
N LEU A 58 -28.13 35.05 21.91
CA LEU A 58 -28.68 33.75 21.59
C LEU A 58 -29.86 33.47 22.51
N GLU A 59 -30.98 33.05 21.92
CA GLU A 59 -32.04 32.38 22.65
C GLU A 59 -32.15 30.96 22.09
N GLY A 60 -32.33 29.99 22.96
CA GLY A 60 -32.45 28.60 22.54
C GLY A 60 -33.10 27.76 23.61
N TYR A 61 -33.22 26.47 23.33
CA TYR A 61 -33.71 25.53 24.31
C TYR A 61 -32.88 24.26 24.34
N PHE A 62 -32.85 23.64 25.53
CA PHE A 62 -32.41 22.27 25.73
C PHE A 62 -33.63 21.39 25.94
N GLY A 63 -33.84 20.41 25.07
CA GLY A 63 -34.94 19.45 25.14
C GLY A 63 -34.44 18.06 25.49
N TRP A 64 -35.16 17.30 26.32
CA TRP A 64 -34.79 15.92 26.62
C TRP A 64 -36.00 15.01 26.92
N ILE A 65 -35.80 13.70 26.77
CA ILE A 65 -36.79 12.65 27.04
C ILE A 65 -36.37 11.85 28.27
N ALA A 66 -37.28 11.74 29.24
CA ALA A 66 -37.10 10.93 30.45
C ALA A 66 -38.13 9.79 30.48
N ASN A 67 -37.65 8.54 30.60
CA ASN A 67 -38.47 7.33 30.79
C ASN A 67 -39.73 7.22 29.90
N GLY A 68 -39.64 7.63 28.63
CA GLY A 68 -40.72 7.47 27.65
C GLY A 68 -41.93 8.38 27.83
N VAL A 69 -41.84 9.47 28.61
CA VAL A 69 -42.89 10.50 28.72
C VAL A 69 -42.42 11.81 28.05
N LEU A 70 -43.39 12.55 27.46
CA LEU A 70 -43.25 13.74 26.60
C LEU A 70 -42.14 14.74 27.00
N PRO A 71 -41.53 15.45 26.02
CA PRO A 71 -40.28 16.18 26.22
C PRO A 71 -40.37 17.30 27.25
N PHE A 72 -39.34 17.40 28.10
CA PHE A 72 -39.09 18.57 28.92
C PHE A 72 -38.15 19.51 28.18
N GLN A 73 -38.46 20.79 28.20
CA GLN A 73 -37.73 21.85 27.52
C GLN A 73 -37.38 22.93 28.52
N ILE A 74 -36.12 23.37 28.55
CA ILE A 74 -35.70 24.59 29.25
C ILE A 74 -35.07 25.55 28.27
N ASP A 75 -35.61 26.76 28.24
CA ASP A 75 -35.09 27.85 27.44
C ASP A 75 -33.88 28.49 28.14
N PHE A 76 -32.92 28.95 27.33
CA PHE A 76 -31.76 29.68 27.79
C PHE A 76 -31.57 30.97 26.98
N ASP A 77 -31.00 31.95 27.66
CA ASP A 77 -30.51 33.19 27.06
C ASP A 77 -28.99 33.21 27.23
N ALA A 78 -28.24 33.50 26.17
CA ALA A 78 -26.79 33.63 26.21
C ALA A 78 -26.31 34.86 25.43
N GLU A 79 -25.22 35.47 25.88
CA GLU A 79 -24.55 36.56 25.18
C GLU A 79 -23.15 36.09 24.76
N LEU A 80 -22.85 36.19 23.46
CA LEU A 80 -21.48 36.05 22.97
C LEU A 80 -20.78 37.40 23.10
N GLY A 81 -19.81 37.46 24.01
CA GLY A 81 -18.99 38.64 24.24
C GLY A 81 -18.01 38.90 23.09
N ILE A 82 -17.56 40.15 22.97
CA ILE A 82 -16.54 40.57 21.99
C ILE A 82 -15.16 39.93 22.23
N ASP A 83 -15.00 39.29 23.38
CA ASP A 83 -13.84 38.50 23.82
C ASP A 83 -13.96 37.02 23.42
N GLY A 84 -15.00 36.63 22.68
CA GLY A 84 -15.24 35.26 22.24
C GLY A 84 -15.85 34.35 23.31
N VAL A 85 -16.19 34.89 24.49
CA VAL A 85 -16.76 34.12 25.59
C VAL A 85 -18.28 34.06 25.48
N LEU A 86 -18.84 32.85 25.37
CA LEU A 86 -20.28 32.63 25.42
C LEU A 86 -20.74 32.57 26.89
N THR A 87 -21.55 33.55 27.31
CA THR A 87 -22.02 33.66 28.69
C THR A 87 -23.52 33.40 28.77
N PHE A 88 -23.94 32.34 29.47
CA PHE A 88 -25.35 32.06 29.74
C PHE A 88 -25.88 32.99 30.83
N THR A 89 -27.01 33.63 30.58
CA THR A 89 -27.59 34.69 31.41
C THR A 89 -28.86 34.28 32.14
N SER A 90 -29.50 33.14 31.79
CA SER A 90 -30.64 32.60 32.53
C SER A 90 -30.19 31.80 33.76
N THR A 91 -30.83 32.05 34.91
CA THR A 91 -30.28 31.70 36.25
C THR A 91 -30.70 30.36 36.86
N ALA A 92 -31.42 29.46 36.18
CA ALA A 92 -31.70 28.14 36.78
C ALA A 92 -32.10 27.06 35.78
N LEU A 93 -31.21 26.11 35.52
CA LEU A 93 -31.57 24.77 35.03
C LEU A 93 -31.98 23.93 36.26
N SER A 94 -33.29 23.76 36.50
CA SER A 94 -33.76 22.92 37.61
C SER A 94 -33.94 21.46 37.18
N GLN A 95 -33.41 20.52 37.98
CA GLN A 95 -33.42 19.07 37.70
C GLN A 95 -34.83 18.48 37.56
N PRO A 96 -35.07 17.55 36.61
CA PRO A 96 -36.12 16.56 36.72
C PRO A 96 -35.63 15.37 37.56
N THR A 97 -36.48 14.88 38.47
CA THR A 97 -36.14 13.88 39.50
C THR A 97 -35.99 12.43 39.00
N ALA A 98 -35.98 12.16 37.70
CA ALA A 98 -35.84 10.81 37.15
C ALA A 98 -35.10 10.75 35.79
N GLY A 99 -34.38 9.64 35.59
CA GLY A 99 -33.35 9.42 34.55
C GLY A 99 -33.73 9.76 33.11
N ILE A 100 -32.83 10.50 32.45
CA ILE A 100 -32.91 10.96 31.06
C ILE A 100 -32.23 9.94 30.14
N ILE A 101 -32.81 9.74 28.95
CA ILE A 101 -32.33 8.78 27.95
C ILE A 101 -31.77 9.49 26.70
N ALA A 102 -32.27 10.68 26.33
CA ALA A 102 -31.79 11.48 25.19
C ALA A 102 -31.99 12.99 25.38
N ALA A 103 -31.07 13.82 24.87
CA ALA A 103 -31.18 15.29 24.84
C ALA A 103 -30.83 15.87 23.45
N GLN A 104 -31.48 16.98 23.09
CA GLN A 104 -31.28 17.79 21.88
C GLN A 104 -31.23 19.27 22.26
N TYR A 105 -30.53 20.09 21.48
CA TYR A 105 -30.56 21.54 21.65
C TYR A 105 -30.81 22.24 20.31
N GLU A 106 -31.48 23.38 20.39
CA GLU A 106 -31.63 24.31 19.26
C GLU A 106 -31.39 25.72 19.79
N GLY A 107 -30.48 26.45 19.15
CA GLY A 107 -30.13 27.82 19.49
C GLY A 107 -30.29 28.74 18.28
N LYS A 108 -30.77 29.97 18.52
CA LYS A 108 -31.03 30.95 17.47
C LYS A 108 -30.52 32.33 17.84
N PHE A 109 -29.84 32.95 16.89
CA PHE A 109 -29.45 34.36 17.00
C PHE A 109 -30.66 35.27 16.81
N LEU A 110 -30.86 36.17 17.77
CA LEU A 110 -32.01 37.09 17.76
C LEU A 110 -31.94 38.15 16.66
N GLN A 111 -30.76 38.45 16.11
CA GLN A 111 -30.62 39.54 15.14
C GLN A 111 -30.78 39.15 13.66
N ASN A 112 -30.77 37.85 13.26
CA ASN A 112 -30.82 37.46 11.83
C ASN A 112 -31.56 36.13 11.52
N TYR A 113 -32.57 35.74 12.30
CA TYR A 113 -33.52 34.64 12.01
C TYR A 113 -33.02 33.44 11.17
N GLN A 114 -32.06 32.65 11.67
CA GLN A 114 -31.80 31.28 11.17
C GLN A 114 -31.49 30.32 12.32
N ALA A 115 -31.91 29.05 12.18
CA ALA A 115 -31.87 28.01 13.21
C ALA A 115 -30.64 27.10 13.02
N LEU A 116 -30.08 26.61 14.14
CA LEU A 116 -28.99 25.64 14.18
C LEU A 116 -29.53 24.28 14.62
N THR A 117 -29.13 23.17 13.98
CA THR A 117 -29.56 21.82 14.39
C THR A 117 -28.40 20.86 14.57
N GLY A 118 -28.36 20.12 15.70
CA GLY A 118 -27.39 19.05 15.98
C GLY A 118 -28.06 17.81 16.59
N THR A 119 -27.42 16.64 16.50
CA THR A 119 -27.94 15.36 17.02
C THR A 119 -26.91 14.66 17.92
N TRP A 120 -27.34 14.09 19.05
CA TRP A 120 -26.48 13.50 20.08
C TRP A 120 -26.80 12.01 20.34
N PHE A 121 -25.80 11.25 20.80
CA PHE A 121 -25.93 9.87 21.27
C PHE A 121 -25.12 9.66 22.57
N GLY A 122 -25.77 9.59 23.77
CA GLY A 122 -25.17 8.97 24.96
C GLY A 122 -25.41 9.62 26.35
N THR A 123 -26.38 9.10 27.11
CA THR A 123 -26.90 9.39 28.49
C THR A 123 -26.15 10.35 29.48
N GLY A 124 -26.85 11.37 30.03
CA GLY A 124 -26.52 12.05 31.33
C GLY A 124 -26.85 13.58 31.45
N ILE A 125 -27.06 14.14 32.66
CA ILE A 125 -27.36 15.58 32.95
C ILE A 125 -26.10 16.34 33.42
N ILE A 126 -26.00 17.63 33.04
CA ILE A 126 -24.85 18.53 33.23
C ILE A 126 -25.18 19.75 34.11
N PRO A 127 -24.59 19.88 35.31
CA PRO A 127 -24.35 21.18 35.94
C PRO A 127 -22.84 21.48 35.98
N GLY A 128 -22.39 22.70 35.65
CA GLY A 128 -20.98 23.07 35.70
C GLY A 128 -20.72 24.51 35.22
N THR A 129 -19.52 25.02 35.43
CA THR A 129 -19.02 26.24 34.76
C THR A 129 -18.56 25.85 33.37
N TRP A 130 -19.09 26.52 32.36
CA TRP A 130 -18.82 26.25 30.96
C TRP A 130 -17.82 27.27 30.42
N SER A 131 -16.82 26.81 29.67
CA SER A 131 -15.79 27.64 29.07
C SER A 131 -15.63 27.22 27.62
N ALA A 132 -15.76 28.16 26.70
CA ALA A 132 -15.38 27.98 25.30
C ALA A 132 -13.94 28.49 25.14
N ILE A 133 -13.02 27.60 24.77
CA ILE A 133 -11.61 27.97 24.56
C ILE A 133 -11.38 28.11 23.05
N PRO A 134 -10.93 29.28 22.54
CA PRO A 134 -10.51 29.39 21.16
C PRO A 134 -9.27 28.53 20.91
N ILE A 135 -9.25 27.81 19.78
CA ILE A 135 -8.04 27.14 19.31
C ILE A 135 -7.07 28.24 18.86
N GLU A 136 -6.23 28.71 19.79
CA GLU A 136 -5.05 29.50 19.48
C GLU A 136 -3.82 28.85 20.10
N GLU A 137 -3.26 27.88 19.40
CA GLU A 137 -1.89 27.99 18.88
C GLU A 137 -1.75 27.00 17.71
N LEU A 138 -1.10 27.48 16.66
CA LEU A 138 -0.89 26.82 15.39
C LEU A 138 -0.13 25.49 15.61
N ASP A 139 -0.81 24.33 15.61
CA ASP A 139 -0.11 23.08 15.25
C ASP A 139 0.33 23.29 13.79
N LEU A 140 1.61 23.57 13.58
CA LEU A 140 2.22 23.66 12.25
C LEU A 140 2.11 22.32 11.47
N GLY A 141 1.42 21.33 12.04
CA GLY A 141 1.44 19.94 11.63
C GLY A 141 2.74 19.29 12.09
N PRO A 142 2.79 17.97 12.15
CA PRO A 142 4.08 17.31 12.22
C PRO A 142 4.87 17.59 10.93
N GLU A 143 6.19 17.49 10.98
CA GLU A 143 7.00 17.79 9.79
C GLU A 143 6.76 16.72 8.72
N THR A 144 6.83 17.11 7.44
CA THR A 144 6.69 16.16 6.33
C THR A 144 7.97 15.35 6.20
N THR A 145 7.84 14.02 6.19
CA THR A 145 8.96 13.16 5.78
C THR A 145 8.98 13.00 4.27
N SER A 146 10.17 12.89 3.69
CA SER A 146 10.36 12.51 2.27
C SER A 146 10.34 11.00 2.05
N ASP A 147 10.32 10.22 3.14
CA ASP A 147 10.28 8.77 3.07
C ASP A 147 8.97 8.30 2.43
N ASN A 148 9.04 7.22 1.65
CA ASN A 148 7.85 6.45 1.31
C ASN A 148 7.42 5.58 2.52
N ILE A 149 6.23 4.99 2.47
CA ILE A 149 5.68 4.21 3.57
C ILE A 149 6.55 3.02 4.02
N MET A 150 7.29 2.38 3.12
CA MET A 150 8.16 1.25 3.46
C MET A 150 9.43 1.71 4.16
N VAL A 151 10.06 2.77 3.66
CA VAL A 151 11.25 3.38 4.26
C VAL A 151 10.89 3.98 5.63
N ALA A 152 9.74 4.64 5.75
CA ALA A 152 9.22 5.12 7.02
C ALA A 152 9.02 3.97 8.02
N ALA A 153 8.45 2.85 7.59
CA ALA A 153 8.24 1.67 8.44
C ALA A 153 9.58 1.07 8.91
N LEU A 154 10.56 0.98 8.01
CA LEU A 154 11.91 0.51 8.31
C LEU A 154 12.60 1.43 9.33
N ASN A 155 12.53 2.75 9.13
CA ASN A 155 13.12 3.75 10.03
C ASN A 155 12.51 3.67 11.45
N LEU A 156 11.18 3.56 11.54
CA LEU A 156 10.48 3.39 12.80
C LEU A 156 10.82 2.05 13.48
N SER A 157 10.83 0.95 12.73
CA SER A 157 11.21 -0.39 13.22
C SER A 157 12.63 -0.43 13.76
N ALA A 158 13.55 0.22 13.06
CA ALA A 158 14.90 0.38 13.55
C ALA A 158 14.87 1.15 14.86
N ARG A 159 14.25 2.33 14.90
CA ARG A 159 14.26 3.19 16.08
C ARG A 159 13.53 2.61 17.30
N ALA A 160 12.62 1.68 17.11
CA ALA A 160 11.94 1.00 18.22
C ALA A 160 12.93 0.29 19.16
N TYR A 161 14.16 0.00 18.71
CA TYR A 161 15.23 -0.46 19.59
C TYR A 161 15.81 0.68 20.44
N SER A 162 16.01 0.42 21.74
CA SER A 162 16.71 1.40 22.59
C SER A 162 18.18 1.61 22.19
N ASP A 163 18.77 2.77 22.49
CA ASP A 163 20.16 3.09 22.12
C ASP A 163 21.18 2.08 22.69
N ALA A 164 20.84 1.42 23.80
CA ALA A 164 21.65 0.37 24.40
C ALA A 164 21.78 -0.89 23.53
N HIS A 165 20.96 -1.02 22.48
CA HIS A 165 21.01 -2.14 21.52
C HIS A 165 21.96 -1.90 20.35
N TYR A 166 22.36 -0.66 20.10
CA TYR A 166 23.35 -0.38 19.08
C TYR A 166 24.71 -0.32 19.76
N ASP A 167 25.55 -1.32 19.48
CA ASP A 167 26.96 -1.31 19.89
C ASP A 167 27.76 -0.15 19.24
N ASP A 168 27.14 0.57 18.30
CA ASP A 168 27.73 1.65 17.52
C ASP A 168 26.88 2.93 17.57
N GLN A 169 27.43 4.00 18.15
CA GLN A 169 26.78 5.32 18.22
C GLN A 169 26.51 5.94 16.85
N SER A 170 27.30 5.61 15.83
CA SER A 170 27.08 6.10 14.46
C SER A 170 25.81 5.53 13.85
N VAL A 171 25.48 4.27 14.16
CA VAL A 171 24.22 3.63 13.76
C VAL A 171 23.04 4.32 14.42
N SER A 172 23.08 4.53 15.73
CA SER A 172 22.01 5.25 16.44
C SER A 172 21.83 6.67 15.91
N HIS A 173 22.92 7.37 15.60
CA HIS A 173 22.88 8.71 15.03
C HIS A 173 22.22 8.72 13.64
N ALA A 174 22.60 7.79 12.76
CA ALA A 174 21.99 7.66 11.45
C ALA A 174 20.49 7.37 11.54
N ILE A 175 20.07 6.43 12.40
CA ILE A 175 18.66 6.12 12.66
C ILE A 175 17.89 7.37 13.12
N ASN A 176 18.46 8.13 14.06
CA ASN A 176 17.82 9.33 14.58
C ASN A 176 17.68 10.42 13.51
N GLU A 177 18.64 10.56 12.59
CA GLU A 177 18.51 11.49 11.45
C GLU A 177 17.34 11.14 10.52
N HIS A 178 17.05 9.85 10.33
CA HIS A 178 15.92 9.40 9.50
C HIS A 178 14.56 9.61 10.17
N ILE A 179 14.50 9.63 11.49
CA ILE A 179 13.24 9.86 12.23
C ILE A 179 13.07 11.31 12.71
N LYS A 180 13.95 12.24 12.31
CA LYS A 180 13.95 13.61 12.84
C LYS A 180 12.66 14.42 12.61
N ASN A 181 11.91 14.08 11.56
CA ASN A 181 10.65 14.74 11.20
C ASN A 181 9.44 14.15 11.93
N TRP A 182 9.64 13.11 12.75
CA TRP A 182 8.60 12.54 13.59
C TRP A 182 8.51 13.33 14.91
N LYS A 183 7.30 13.78 15.24
CA LYS A 183 7.02 14.45 16.52
C LYS A 183 6.51 13.44 17.54
N PRO A 184 6.98 13.47 18.80
CA PRO A 184 6.49 12.56 19.83
C PRO A 184 5.07 12.96 20.22
N LEU A 185 4.28 11.98 20.68
CA LEU A 185 3.15 12.26 21.56
C LEU A 185 3.67 12.49 22.99
N GLU A 186 2.86 13.11 23.83
CA GLU A 186 3.07 13.07 25.27
C GLU A 186 2.26 11.91 25.88
N ALA A 187 2.73 11.35 27.00
CA ALA A 187 2.00 10.29 27.70
C ALA A 187 0.56 10.70 28.06
N THR A 188 0.36 12.00 28.31
CA THR A 188 -0.95 12.60 28.59
C THR A 188 -1.89 12.59 27.38
N ASP A 189 -1.36 12.67 26.16
CA ASP A 189 -2.17 12.60 24.94
C ASP A 189 -2.82 11.21 24.80
N LEU A 190 -2.15 10.19 25.35
CA LEU A 190 -2.63 8.81 25.43
C LEU A 190 -3.44 8.52 26.71
N GLY A 191 -3.71 9.53 27.55
CA GLY A 191 -4.48 9.39 28.78
C GLY A 191 -3.70 8.81 29.97
N PHE A 192 -2.36 8.77 29.91
CA PHE A 192 -1.51 8.38 31.04
C PHE A 192 -1.03 9.59 31.84
N SER A 193 -0.44 9.31 33.01
CA SER A 193 0.19 10.35 33.84
C SER A 193 1.47 10.86 33.18
N ALA A 194 1.71 12.17 33.23
CA ALA A 194 2.94 12.79 32.74
C ALA A 194 4.23 12.30 33.44
N ILE A 195 4.09 11.68 34.62
CA ILE A 195 5.21 11.10 35.40
C ILE A 195 5.21 9.57 35.38
N ASP A 196 4.43 8.94 34.50
CA ASP A 196 4.42 7.49 34.38
C ASP A 196 5.80 7.00 33.90
N SER A 197 6.48 6.24 34.75
CA SER A 197 7.86 5.80 34.54
C SER A 197 8.02 4.79 33.39
N ARG A 198 6.90 4.29 32.84
CA ARG A 198 6.91 3.45 31.64
C ARG A 198 7.17 4.25 30.38
N PHE A 199 7.00 5.57 30.41
CA PHE A 199 7.22 6.41 29.24
C PHE A 199 8.59 7.09 29.25
N SER A 200 9.22 7.12 28.08
CA SER A 200 10.46 7.84 27.83
C SER A 200 10.43 8.46 26.41
N LYS A 201 11.39 9.34 26.12
CA LYS A 201 11.60 9.88 24.75
C LYS A 201 12.85 9.27 24.16
N VAL A 202 12.79 8.93 22.87
CA VAL A 202 13.91 8.32 22.14
C VAL A 202 14.14 9.08 20.83
N GLY A 203 15.39 9.47 20.54
CA GLY A 203 15.78 10.24 19.34
C GLY A 203 16.51 11.57 19.60
N GLY A 204 16.38 12.12 20.81
CA GLY A 204 16.66 13.51 21.18
C GLY A 204 18.07 14.11 21.06
N ALA A 205 19.04 13.47 20.40
CA ALA A 205 20.36 14.10 20.16
C ALA A 205 20.40 14.99 18.90
N VAL A 206 19.50 14.78 17.93
CA VAL A 206 19.51 15.44 16.60
C VAL A 206 18.18 16.08 16.19
N GLY A 207 17.15 16.00 17.04
CA GLY A 207 15.78 16.40 16.70
C GLY A 207 14.96 15.20 16.20
N GLY A 208 13.65 15.22 16.46
CA GLY A 208 12.72 14.09 16.31
C GLY A 208 12.77 13.12 17.49
N ASP A 209 11.76 13.21 18.34
CA ASP A 209 11.58 12.28 19.44
C ASP A 209 10.40 11.37 19.10
N LEU A 210 10.51 10.08 19.40
CA LEU A 210 9.34 9.22 19.52
C LEU A 210 9.02 9.06 21.01
N LEU A 211 7.73 8.95 21.32
CA LEU A 211 7.30 8.53 22.65
C LEU A 211 7.48 7.02 22.74
N ARG A 212 8.31 6.58 23.67
CA ARG A 212 8.54 5.17 23.97
C ARG A 212 7.73 4.76 25.19
N TYR A 213 7.14 3.57 25.12
CA TYR A 213 6.49 2.87 26.22
C TYR A 213 7.23 1.56 26.50
N ASP A 214 7.70 1.38 27.72
CA ASP A 214 8.39 0.19 28.22
C ASP A 214 7.55 -0.48 29.31
N PHE A 215 7.22 -1.76 29.13
CA PHE A 215 6.57 -2.56 30.17
C PHE A 215 7.09 -4.00 30.19
N LYS A 216 7.74 -4.36 31.30
CA LYS A 216 8.46 -5.63 31.47
C LYS A 216 9.55 -5.76 30.39
N ASN A 217 9.43 -6.77 29.51
CA ASN A 217 10.34 -7.03 28.41
C ASN A 217 9.76 -6.60 27.06
N ALA A 218 8.64 -5.86 27.05
CA ALA A 218 7.98 -5.40 25.83
C ALA A 218 8.02 -3.89 25.72
N SER A 219 8.24 -3.41 24.49
CA SER A 219 8.36 -1.98 24.24
C SER A 219 7.75 -1.59 22.90
N ALA A 220 7.22 -0.37 22.85
CA ALA A 220 6.69 0.22 21.64
C ALA A 220 7.04 1.72 21.58
N THR A 221 7.05 2.27 20.38
CA THR A 221 7.26 3.69 20.11
C THR A 221 6.13 4.26 19.28
N VAL A 222 5.82 5.54 19.47
CA VAL A 222 4.79 6.26 18.72
C VAL A 222 5.21 7.70 18.40
N GLY A 223 4.86 8.16 17.20
CA GLY A 223 5.04 9.55 16.78
C GLY A 223 4.13 9.95 15.63
N LEU A 224 4.13 11.24 15.29
CA LEU A 224 3.35 11.85 14.24
C LEU A 224 4.25 12.43 13.15
N THR A 225 3.84 12.27 11.88
CA THR A 225 4.45 12.90 10.70
C THR A 225 3.38 13.24 9.66
N ILE A 226 3.73 14.04 8.65
CA ILE A 226 2.99 14.02 7.38
C ILE A 226 3.70 13.04 6.45
N LEU A 227 3.06 11.92 6.15
CA LEU A 227 3.57 10.87 5.25
C LEU A 227 2.60 10.75 4.07
N ASP A 228 3.13 10.80 2.84
CA ASP A 228 2.32 10.79 1.61
C ASP A 228 1.16 11.81 1.61
N GLY A 229 1.40 12.98 2.22
CA GLY A 229 0.41 14.05 2.33
C GLY A 229 -0.71 13.82 3.36
N LYS A 230 -0.62 12.76 4.17
CA LYS A 230 -1.60 12.43 5.22
C LYS A 230 -1.01 12.65 6.60
N ARG A 231 -1.83 13.10 7.56
CA ARG A 231 -1.45 13.09 8.98
C ARG A 231 -1.38 11.65 9.48
N THR A 232 -0.16 11.19 9.70
CA THR A 232 0.14 9.78 9.98
C THR A 232 0.63 9.58 11.41
N LEU A 233 -0.01 8.65 12.12
CA LEU A 233 0.48 8.12 13.39
C LEU A 233 1.32 6.86 13.11
N GLY A 234 2.60 6.91 13.44
CA GLY A 234 3.52 5.77 13.35
C GLY A 234 3.55 5.04 14.68
N VAL A 235 3.36 3.72 14.66
CA VAL A 235 3.42 2.84 15.83
C VAL A 235 4.40 1.72 15.51
N SER A 236 5.45 1.58 16.31
CA SER A 236 6.47 0.55 16.09
C SER A 236 6.75 -0.25 17.35
N PHE A 237 6.84 -1.57 17.19
CA PHE A 237 7.11 -2.52 18.27
C PHE A 237 8.56 -2.99 18.22
N GLU A 238 9.22 -3.02 19.39
CA GLU A 238 10.60 -3.49 19.51
C GLU A 238 10.66 -5.02 19.35
N GLY A 239 11.71 -5.54 18.71
CA GLY A 239 11.98 -6.97 18.64
C GLY A 239 12.71 -7.51 19.88
N THR A 240 13.11 -8.78 19.85
CA THR A 240 13.91 -9.38 20.93
C THR A 240 15.34 -8.81 20.93
N ASN A 241 15.87 -8.61 22.14
CA ASN A 241 17.16 -7.97 22.41
C ASN A 241 18.34 -8.95 22.53
N SER A 242 18.08 -10.24 22.31
CA SER A 242 19.11 -11.27 22.37
C SER A 242 19.99 -11.17 21.12
N ALA A 243 21.17 -10.57 21.30
CA ALA A 243 22.19 -10.41 20.28
C ALA A 243 22.33 -11.67 19.41
N LEU A 244 22.56 -11.46 18.11
CA LEU A 244 22.80 -12.39 17.01
C LEU A 244 23.95 -13.40 17.31
N THR A 245 23.77 -14.22 18.32
CA THR A 245 24.69 -15.25 18.83
C THR A 245 23.93 -16.58 18.93
N LEU A 246 24.66 -17.69 18.99
CA LEU A 246 24.07 -19.03 19.11
C LEU A 246 23.14 -19.18 20.34
N ASP A 247 23.36 -18.38 21.39
CA ASP A 247 22.50 -18.29 22.58
C ASP A 247 21.20 -17.50 22.32
N GLY A 248 21.23 -16.51 21.42
CA GLY A 248 20.07 -15.70 21.01
C GLY A 248 18.99 -16.47 20.25
N ILE A 249 19.34 -17.57 19.57
CA ILE A 249 18.35 -18.48 18.96
C ILE A 249 17.62 -19.30 20.03
N THR A 250 18.28 -19.61 21.15
CA THR A 250 17.62 -20.32 22.25
C THR A 250 16.62 -19.40 22.95
N ASP A 251 16.97 -18.12 23.13
CA ASP A 251 16.06 -17.07 23.59
C ASP A 251 14.94 -16.81 22.57
N LEU A 252 15.22 -16.75 21.26
CA LEU A 252 14.20 -16.60 20.21
C LEU A 252 13.23 -17.78 20.20
N LEU A 253 13.69 -19.02 20.38
CA LEU A 253 12.83 -20.21 20.50
C LEU A 253 12.02 -20.23 21.81
N GLN A 254 12.46 -19.48 22.82
CA GLN A 254 11.76 -19.32 24.08
C GLN A 254 10.73 -18.17 24.00
N ASP A 255 11.10 -17.02 23.43
CA ASP A 255 10.25 -15.87 23.15
C ASP A 255 9.19 -16.19 22.09
N ALA A 256 9.55 -16.99 21.09
CA ALA A 256 8.61 -17.55 20.13
C ALA A 256 7.60 -18.49 20.80
N LYS A 257 7.74 -18.94 22.05
CA LYS A 257 6.61 -19.61 22.76
C LYS A 257 5.67 -18.64 23.47
N TYR A 258 6.03 -17.37 23.51
CA TYR A 258 5.40 -16.32 24.30
C TYR A 258 5.14 -15.04 23.49
N ILE A 259 5.07 -15.11 22.16
CA ILE A 259 4.76 -13.97 21.27
C ILE A 259 3.50 -13.24 21.76
N ASP A 260 2.48 -14.00 22.15
CA ASP A 260 1.24 -13.45 22.71
C ASP A 260 1.46 -12.78 24.07
N ALA A 261 2.36 -13.28 24.92
CA ALA A 261 2.65 -12.66 26.22
C ALA A 261 3.44 -11.36 26.10
N TYR A 262 4.32 -11.26 25.09
CA TYR A 262 4.99 -10.01 24.70
C TYR A 262 3.94 -8.96 24.29
N TYR A 263 3.10 -9.28 23.31
CA TYR A 263 2.05 -8.37 22.83
C TYR A 263 1.05 -8.01 23.94
N ASN A 264 0.62 -8.97 24.76
CA ASN A 264 -0.30 -8.74 25.89
C ASN A 264 0.28 -7.80 26.96
N SER A 265 1.62 -7.68 27.06
CA SER A 265 2.25 -6.71 27.97
C SER A 265 2.06 -5.26 27.51
N LEU A 266 1.70 -5.05 26.23
CA LEU A 266 1.44 -3.75 25.63
C LEU A 266 -0.06 -3.38 25.55
N PHE A 267 -0.94 -4.19 26.16
CA PHE A 267 -2.40 -4.03 26.05
C PHE A 267 -2.89 -2.61 26.39
N ASP A 268 -2.46 -2.03 27.50
CA ASP A 268 -2.88 -0.68 27.92
C ASP A 268 -2.46 0.39 26.91
N PHE A 269 -1.23 0.26 26.36
CA PHE A 269 -0.70 1.17 25.36
C PHE A 269 -1.48 1.03 24.04
N ASN A 270 -1.69 -0.20 23.56
CA ASN A 270 -2.41 -0.46 22.31
C ASN A 270 -3.85 0.08 22.35
N GLN A 271 -4.54 -0.11 23.47
CA GLN A 271 -5.89 0.44 23.69
C GLN A 271 -5.89 1.98 23.69
N ALA A 272 -4.86 2.62 24.26
CA ALA A 272 -4.73 4.06 24.26
C ALA A 272 -4.46 4.61 22.85
N ILE A 273 -3.58 3.97 22.09
CA ILE A 273 -3.33 4.30 20.67
C ILE A 273 -4.61 4.23 19.86
N TYR A 274 -5.36 3.12 19.97
CA TYR A 274 -6.61 2.97 19.25
C TYR A 274 -7.61 4.10 19.58
N LYS A 275 -7.77 4.43 20.87
CA LYS A 275 -8.61 5.55 21.29
C LYS A 275 -8.15 6.87 20.71
N TYR A 276 -6.84 7.15 20.73
CA TYR A 276 -6.27 8.35 20.15
C TYR A 276 -6.55 8.46 18.65
N VAL A 277 -6.39 7.38 17.87
CA VAL A 277 -6.66 7.38 16.41
C VAL A 277 -8.15 7.60 16.12
N MET A 278 -9.04 7.03 16.93
CA MET A 278 -10.48 7.10 16.71
C MET A 278 -11.10 8.43 17.14
N GLN A 279 -10.41 9.23 17.95
CA GLN A 279 -10.84 10.59 18.30
C GLN A 279 -10.71 11.51 17.07
N SER A 280 -11.85 12.01 16.58
CA SER A 280 -11.91 12.93 15.42
C SER A 280 -11.05 14.17 15.61
N ALA A 281 -10.98 14.70 16.84
CA ALA A 281 -10.19 15.86 17.22
C ALA A 281 -8.68 15.70 16.91
N ASN A 282 -8.15 14.47 16.90
CA ASN A 282 -6.74 14.21 16.61
C ASN A 282 -6.42 14.18 15.11
N ASN A 283 -7.45 14.16 14.26
CA ASN A 283 -7.37 14.23 12.80
C ASN A 283 -6.40 13.23 12.16
N ILE A 284 -6.32 12.00 12.69
CA ILE A 284 -5.44 10.97 12.14
C ILE A 284 -6.05 10.40 10.85
N GLU A 285 -5.34 10.53 9.74
CA GLU A 285 -5.77 10.10 8.40
C GLU A 285 -5.19 8.74 8.03
N GLN A 286 -4.02 8.39 8.58
CA GLN A 286 -3.32 7.14 8.34
C GLN A 286 -2.63 6.68 9.63
N VAL A 287 -2.56 5.36 9.84
CA VAL A 287 -1.76 4.74 10.90
C VAL A 287 -0.80 3.76 10.26
N LEU A 288 0.50 3.97 10.46
CA LEU A 288 1.55 3.06 10.02
C LEU A 288 1.98 2.20 11.20
N VAL A 289 1.71 0.89 11.12
CA VAL A 289 2.05 -0.08 12.17
C VAL A 289 3.21 -0.94 11.70
N THR A 290 4.29 -1.04 12.47
CA THR A 290 5.50 -1.72 12.02
C THR A 290 6.28 -2.38 13.15
N GLY A 291 7.23 -3.22 12.78
CA GLY A 291 8.14 -3.87 13.70
C GLY A 291 9.07 -4.85 12.99
N HIS A 292 10.20 -5.11 13.63
CA HIS A 292 11.19 -6.08 13.18
C HIS A 292 11.19 -7.31 14.09
N SER A 293 11.43 -8.51 13.54
CA SER A 293 11.54 -9.75 14.32
C SER A 293 10.29 -9.96 15.20
N LEU A 294 10.43 -10.20 16.50
CA LEU A 294 9.31 -10.29 17.46
C LEU A 294 8.37 -9.06 17.44
N GLY A 295 8.90 -7.87 17.15
CA GLY A 295 8.11 -6.64 16.99
C GLY A 295 7.19 -6.71 15.76
N GLY A 296 7.61 -7.40 14.70
CA GLY A 296 6.78 -7.68 13.53
C GLY A 296 5.56 -8.56 13.89
N SER A 297 5.73 -9.53 14.77
CA SER A 297 4.60 -10.33 15.29
C SER A 297 3.64 -9.51 16.14
N ALA A 298 4.15 -8.60 16.97
CA ALA A 298 3.33 -7.67 17.74
C ALA A 298 2.57 -6.70 16.85
N ALA A 299 3.18 -6.22 15.76
CA ALA A 299 2.51 -5.42 14.73
C ALA A 299 1.39 -6.19 14.04
N GLN A 300 1.61 -7.46 13.70
CA GLN A 300 0.56 -8.33 13.14
C GLN A 300 -0.61 -8.49 14.11
N ASN A 301 -0.34 -8.79 15.39
CA ASN A 301 -1.40 -8.91 16.41
C ASN A 301 -2.17 -7.59 16.62
N PHE A 302 -1.46 -6.45 16.64
CA PHE A 302 -2.10 -5.13 16.69
C PHE A 302 -3.05 -4.93 15.50
N MET A 303 -2.59 -5.26 14.29
CA MET A 303 -3.41 -5.13 13.10
C MET A 303 -4.63 -6.06 13.16
N VAL A 304 -4.48 -7.29 13.65
CA VAL A 304 -5.62 -8.21 13.83
C VAL A 304 -6.67 -7.63 14.78
N ASP A 305 -6.25 -7.04 15.90
CA ASP A 305 -7.16 -6.47 16.90
C ASP A 305 -7.86 -5.18 16.43
N TYR A 306 -7.17 -4.33 15.65
CA TYR A 306 -7.61 -2.95 15.41
C TYR A 306 -7.84 -2.57 13.93
N SER A 307 -7.20 -3.22 12.96
CA SER A 307 -7.24 -2.79 11.55
C SER A 307 -8.51 -3.17 10.81
N SER A 308 -9.24 -4.18 11.28
CA SER A 308 -10.54 -4.59 10.70
C SER A 308 -11.63 -3.54 10.90
N LEU A 309 -11.42 -2.61 11.84
CA LEU A 309 -12.37 -1.57 12.22
C LEU A 309 -12.18 -0.25 11.45
N SER A 310 -11.08 -0.11 10.69
CA SER A 310 -10.81 1.10 9.89
C SER A 310 -9.82 0.88 8.74
N SER A 311 -10.07 1.51 7.59
CA SER A 311 -9.16 1.52 6.44
C SER A 311 -7.90 2.38 6.67
N LYS A 312 -7.84 3.15 7.78
CA LYS A 312 -6.70 4.03 8.10
C LYS A 312 -5.41 3.26 8.41
N PHE A 313 -5.52 2.02 8.89
CA PHE A 313 -4.38 1.22 9.32
C PHE A 313 -3.70 0.53 8.15
N ILE A 314 -2.38 0.68 8.08
CA ILE A 314 -1.47 0.05 7.14
C ILE A 314 -0.33 -0.57 7.94
N GLY A 315 0.09 -1.78 7.61
CA GLY A 315 1.17 -2.48 8.30
C GLY A 315 2.28 -2.94 7.37
N VAL A 316 3.52 -2.81 7.85
CA VAL A 316 4.73 -3.25 7.16
C VAL A 316 5.64 -3.87 8.21
N THR A 317 6.06 -5.13 8.04
CA THR A 317 6.93 -5.82 9.01
C THR A 317 8.18 -6.38 8.33
N PHE A 318 9.24 -6.60 9.11
CA PHE A 318 10.54 -7.07 8.62
C PHE A 318 11.00 -8.27 9.44
N GLY A 319 11.42 -9.37 8.79
CA GLY A 319 11.97 -10.55 9.47
C GLY A 319 11.04 -11.16 10.53
N SER A 320 9.73 -11.01 10.37
CA SER A 320 8.72 -11.42 11.35
C SER A 320 8.60 -12.95 11.40
N PRO A 321 8.56 -13.59 12.59
CA PRO A 321 8.20 -15.00 12.71
C PRO A 321 6.69 -15.25 12.52
N GLY A 322 5.87 -14.21 12.33
CA GLY A 322 4.41 -14.31 12.27
C GLY A 322 3.76 -14.37 13.65
N SER A 323 2.46 -14.55 13.68
CA SER A 323 1.67 -14.60 14.92
C SER A 323 0.54 -15.63 14.84
N GLY A 324 -0.22 -15.81 15.92
CA GLY A 324 -1.27 -16.83 16.04
C GLY A 324 -0.95 -17.87 17.12
N SER A 325 -1.92 -18.70 17.50
CA SER A 325 -1.70 -19.73 18.52
C SER A 325 -1.15 -21.02 17.90
N PRO A 326 -0.01 -21.56 18.39
CA PRO A 326 0.50 -22.85 17.95
C PRO A 326 -0.58 -23.94 18.02
N GLY A 327 -0.98 -24.48 16.86
CA GLY A 327 -2.00 -25.53 16.74
C GLY A 327 -3.45 -25.05 16.61
N SER A 328 -3.71 -23.73 16.53
CA SER A 328 -4.99 -23.22 16.05
C SER A 328 -4.91 -22.98 14.54
N ASN A 329 -5.71 -23.69 13.74
CA ASN A 329 -5.78 -23.51 12.28
C ASN A 329 -6.49 -22.20 11.85
N ILE A 330 -6.46 -21.13 12.66
CA ILE A 330 -7.18 -19.88 12.40
C ILE A 330 -6.22 -18.71 12.60
N VAL A 331 -5.52 -18.34 11.53
CA VAL A 331 -4.99 -16.99 11.36
C VAL A 331 -6.16 -16.09 10.96
N MET A 332 -6.34 -14.96 11.65
CA MET A 332 -7.27 -13.96 11.15
C MET A 332 -6.65 -13.28 9.92
N PRO A 333 -7.26 -13.39 8.73
CA PRO A 333 -6.67 -12.86 7.52
C PRO A 333 -6.67 -11.34 7.56
N LEU A 334 -5.48 -10.74 7.40
CA LEU A 334 -5.31 -9.31 7.25
C LEU A 334 -5.50 -8.90 5.77
N PRO A 335 -5.96 -7.66 5.51
CA PRO A 335 -6.08 -7.13 4.15
C PRO A 335 -4.72 -7.08 3.47
N ARG A 336 -4.57 -7.85 2.38
CA ARG A 336 -3.32 -8.00 1.64
C ARG A 336 -2.84 -6.71 0.99
N ASP A 337 -3.77 -5.82 0.65
CA ASP A 337 -3.52 -4.49 0.10
C ASP A 337 -3.07 -3.45 1.16
N ARG A 338 -3.04 -3.82 2.45
CA ARG A 338 -2.71 -2.91 3.56
C ARG A 338 -1.82 -3.52 4.63
N PHE A 339 -1.39 -4.77 4.50
CA PHE A 339 -0.45 -5.39 5.43
C PHE A 339 0.52 -6.26 4.65
N VAL A 340 1.82 -5.94 4.73
CA VAL A 340 2.88 -6.69 4.05
C VAL A 340 3.99 -7.08 5.03
N ASN A 341 4.51 -8.28 4.85
CA ASN A 341 5.67 -8.79 5.57
C ASN A 341 6.82 -8.91 4.58
N ILE A 342 7.98 -8.38 4.94
CA ILE A 342 9.18 -8.49 4.12
C ILE A 342 10.15 -9.42 4.84
N GLN A 343 10.63 -10.44 4.13
CA GLN A 343 11.56 -11.43 4.65
C GLN A 343 12.69 -11.69 3.68
N HIS A 344 13.90 -11.87 4.18
CA HIS A 344 15.01 -12.41 3.42
C HIS A 344 15.01 -13.95 3.50
N ASP A 345 15.47 -14.64 2.48
CA ASP A 345 15.40 -16.10 2.41
C ASP A 345 16.49 -16.84 3.22
N GLY A 346 17.61 -16.19 3.53
CA GLY A 346 18.59 -16.63 4.51
C GLY A 346 18.32 -16.11 5.94
N ASP A 347 17.23 -15.37 6.17
CA ASP A 347 16.76 -15.02 7.51
C ASP A 347 16.10 -16.24 8.20
N PRO A 348 16.67 -16.77 9.30
CA PRO A 348 16.13 -17.95 9.96
C PRO A 348 14.83 -17.67 10.75
N VAL A 349 14.52 -16.42 11.09
CA VAL A 349 13.43 -16.08 12.02
C VAL A 349 12.04 -16.39 11.44
N PRO A 350 11.68 -15.98 10.21
CA PRO A 350 10.43 -16.37 9.57
C PRO A 350 10.25 -17.90 9.47
N PHE A 351 11.33 -18.61 9.12
CA PHE A 351 11.33 -20.06 9.02
C PHE A 351 11.07 -20.74 10.38
N LEU A 352 11.74 -20.27 11.43
CA LEU A 352 11.55 -20.78 12.79
C LEU A 352 10.14 -20.49 13.31
N GLY A 353 9.57 -19.33 13.00
CA GLY A 353 8.18 -19.01 13.30
C GLY A 353 7.22 -20.04 12.72
N LYS A 354 7.32 -20.29 11.41
CA LYS A 354 6.54 -21.31 10.70
C LYS A 354 6.73 -22.71 11.28
N ALA A 355 7.96 -23.11 11.60
CA ALA A 355 8.25 -24.41 12.22
C ALA A 355 7.61 -24.57 13.60
N ASN A 356 7.37 -23.47 14.32
CA ASN A 356 6.70 -23.45 15.62
C ASN A 356 5.17 -23.21 15.53
N GLY A 357 4.60 -23.16 14.32
CA GLY A 357 3.16 -23.02 14.10
C GLY A 357 2.64 -21.58 14.11
N TYR A 358 3.52 -20.60 13.95
CA TYR A 358 3.13 -19.22 13.64
C TYR A 358 3.00 -19.03 12.13
N GLU A 359 2.15 -18.10 11.74
CA GLU A 359 1.88 -17.82 10.34
C GLU A 359 1.89 -16.31 10.08
N LEU A 360 2.36 -15.94 8.89
CA LEU A 360 2.24 -14.57 8.39
C LEU A 360 0.84 -14.36 7.84
N SER A 361 0.25 -13.21 8.13
CA SER A 361 -1.01 -12.75 7.57
C SER A 361 -0.77 -11.55 6.66
N GLY A 362 -1.63 -11.31 5.67
CA GLY A 362 -1.42 -10.26 4.66
C GLY A 362 -0.57 -10.73 3.47
N SER A 363 0.14 -9.79 2.85
CA SER A 363 1.05 -10.05 1.72
C SER A 363 2.47 -10.38 2.22
N VAL A 364 3.25 -11.07 1.40
CA VAL A 364 4.64 -11.45 1.69
C VAL A 364 5.57 -11.10 0.53
N ILE A 365 6.55 -10.24 0.79
CA ILE A 365 7.69 -9.99 -0.10
C ILE A 365 8.84 -10.86 0.40
N ASN A 366 9.19 -11.87 -0.40
CA ASN A 366 10.42 -12.63 -0.22
C ASN A 366 11.54 -11.91 -0.95
N VAL A 367 12.67 -11.74 -0.30
CA VAL A 367 13.88 -11.19 -0.89
C VAL A 367 14.91 -12.29 -0.89
N ASP A 368 15.31 -12.69 -2.07
CA ASP A 368 16.23 -13.79 -2.32
C ASP A 368 17.64 -13.21 -2.46
N MET A 369 18.44 -13.29 -1.38
CA MET A 369 19.78 -12.71 -1.29
C MET A 369 20.83 -13.80 -1.53
N GLU A 370 21.87 -13.57 -2.34
CA GLU A 370 22.95 -14.56 -2.50
C GLU A 370 23.51 -14.99 -1.14
N ASP A 371 23.47 -16.30 -0.85
CA ASP A 371 23.94 -16.86 0.43
C ASP A 371 25.45 -16.64 0.56
N ASP A 372 25.84 -15.63 1.34
CA ASP A 372 27.24 -15.33 1.66
C ASP A 372 27.79 -16.28 2.74
N GLY A 373 27.01 -17.28 3.17
CA GLY A 373 27.31 -18.23 4.22
C GLY A 373 27.08 -17.69 5.63
N SER A 374 26.45 -16.52 5.78
CA SER A 374 26.23 -15.87 7.07
C SER A 374 24.76 -15.81 7.48
N LEU A 375 24.37 -16.79 8.30
CA LEU A 375 22.98 -17.00 8.78
C LEU A 375 22.32 -15.81 9.52
N PHE A 376 23.02 -14.71 9.80
CA PHE A 376 22.52 -13.63 10.66
C PHE A 376 22.75 -12.22 10.11
N GLN A 377 23.49 -12.05 9.00
CA GLN A 377 23.62 -10.73 8.38
C GLN A 377 22.27 -10.30 7.78
N GLU A 378 21.53 -11.25 7.21
CA GLU A 378 20.24 -11.00 6.56
C GLU A 378 19.09 -10.67 7.52
N HIS A 379 19.19 -11.04 8.81
CA HIS A 379 18.23 -10.62 9.84
C HIS A 379 18.50 -9.19 10.35
N SER A 380 19.54 -8.51 9.88
CA SER A 380 19.89 -7.18 10.36
C SER A 380 19.08 -6.09 9.65
N ILE A 381 18.42 -5.24 10.44
CA ILE A 381 17.60 -4.14 9.90
C ILE A 381 18.41 -2.91 9.44
N PHE A 382 19.59 -2.67 10.03
CA PHE A 382 20.33 -1.40 9.86
C PHE A 382 21.85 -1.53 9.78
N SER A 383 22.39 -2.75 9.82
CA SER A 383 23.83 -2.98 9.83
C SER A 383 24.23 -3.89 8.68
N PRO A 384 25.29 -3.56 7.91
CA PRO A 384 26.16 -2.37 8.05
C PRO A 384 25.50 -1.04 7.60
N LEU A 385 26.15 0.09 7.90
CA LEU A 385 25.79 1.42 7.39
C LEU A 385 26.40 1.73 6.00
N ASP A 386 27.32 0.89 5.54
CA ASP A 386 27.92 0.97 4.21
C ASP A 386 27.37 -0.16 3.34
N ASN A 387 27.26 0.06 2.01
CA ASN A 387 26.72 -0.90 1.04
C ASN A 387 27.60 -2.15 0.84
N SER A 388 28.33 -2.58 1.87
CA SER A 388 29.30 -3.66 1.79
C SER A 388 28.67 -5.03 2.03
N LYS A 389 27.47 -5.10 2.62
CA LYS A 389 26.80 -6.36 3.00
C LYS A 389 25.28 -6.23 3.01
N ALA A 390 24.58 -7.33 2.71
CA ALA A 390 23.12 -7.43 2.73
C ALA A 390 22.47 -7.00 4.06
N SER A 391 21.52 -6.06 3.99
CA SER A 391 20.65 -5.65 5.11
C SER A 391 19.22 -5.36 4.63
N TYR A 392 18.21 -5.44 5.50
CA TYR A 392 16.83 -5.04 5.12
C TYR A 392 16.77 -3.58 4.66
N ARG A 393 17.64 -2.70 5.17
CA ARG A 393 17.66 -1.30 4.72
C ARG A 393 18.00 -1.17 3.26
N GLU A 394 19.14 -1.71 2.86
CA GLU A 394 19.62 -1.61 1.48
C GLU A 394 18.60 -2.19 0.53
N THR A 395 18.11 -3.38 0.84
CA THR A 395 17.06 -4.07 0.09
C THR A 395 15.81 -3.20 -0.08
N ILE A 396 15.31 -2.58 0.98
CA ILE A 396 14.05 -1.81 0.91
C ILE A 396 14.23 -0.47 0.24
N GLU A 397 15.31 0.24 0.53
CA GLU A 397 15.65 1.48 -0.18
C GLU A 397 15.79 1.21 -1.68
N PHE A 398 16.43 0.10 -2.04
CA PHE A 398 16.56 -0.34 -3.42
C PHE A 398 15.21 -0.70 -4.05
N ILE A 399 14.47 -1.66 -3.48
CA ILE A 399 13.19 -2.14 -4.03
C ILE A 399 12.19 -0.99 -4.18
N THR A 400 12.11 -0.09 -3.19
CA THR A 400 11.16 1.02 -3.21
C THR A 400 11.55 2.15 -4.16
N ALA A 401 12.83 2.25 -4.54
CA ALA A 401 13.27 3.09 -5.65
C ALA A 401 12.94 2.47 -7.02
N GLN A 402 12.77 1.15 -7.08
CA GLN A 402 12.51 0.42 -8.31
C GLN A 402 11.03 0.16 -8.60
N LEU A 403 10.19 0.05 -7.58
CA LEU A 403 8.79 -0.39 -7.70
C LEU A 403 7.80 0.67 -7.23
N ASP A 404 6.63 0.68 -7.87
CA ASP A 404 5.52 1.55 -7.46
C ASP A 404 4.90 1.13 -6.11
N PRO A 405 4.41 2.07 -5.28
CA PRO A 405 3.86 1.76 -3.96
C PRO A 405 2.73 0.71 -3.93
N LYS A 406 1.93 0.61 -4.99
CA LYS A 406 0.84 -0.38 -5.10
C LYS A 406 1.35 -1.81 -5.27
N THR A 407 2.54 -1.96 -5.84
CA THR A 407 3.20 -3.25 -6.07
C THR A 407 3.79 -3.79 -4.77
N LEU A 408 4.17 -2.90 -3.86
CA LEU A 408 4.78 -3.23 -2.57
C LEU A 408 3.83 -3.85 -1.53
N PHE A 409 2.53 -4.04 -1.86
CA PHE A 409 1.55 -4.72 -1.00
C PHE A 409 1.02 -6.01 -1.65
N GLN A 410 1.86 -6.71 -2.40
CA GLN A 410 1.51 -7.95 -3.08
C GLN A 410 2.49 -9.06 -2.72
N ASP A 411 2.09 -10.31 -2.90
CA ASP A 411 3.03 -11.43 -2.76
C ASP A 411 4.02 -11.39 -3.91
N MET A 412 5.30 -11.44 -3.59
CA MET A 412 6.37 -11.43 -4.60
C MET A 412 7.64 -12.07 -4.05
N SER A 413 8.50 -12.49 -4.97
CA SER A 413 9.87 -12.89 -4.67
C SER A 413 10.79 -12.00 -5.49
N ILE A 414 11.76 -11.36 -4.86
CA ILE A 414 12.64 -10.37 -5.46
C ILE A 414 14.08 -10.83 -5.31
N VAL A 415 14.84 -10.78 -6.40
CA VAL A 415 16.30 -10.91 -6.39
C VAL A 415 16.88 -9.51 -6.65
N PRO A 416 17.30 -8.77 -5.60
CA PRO A 416 17.84 -7.43 -5.77
C PRO A 416 19.35 -7.45 -6.09
N GLY A 417 19.77 -6.58 -6.99
CA GLY A 417 21.16 -6.19 -7.21
C GLY A 417 21.53 -4.95 -6.39
N THR A 418 22.45 -4.16 -6.94
CA THR A 418 23.13 -3.04 -6.27
C THR A 418 23.29 -1.84 -7.21
N ASP A 419 24.21 -0.92 -6.86
CA ASP A 419 24.62 0.19 -7.72
C ASP A 419 25.82 -0.16 -8.63
N GLY A 420 26.34 -1.39 -8.54
CA GLY A 420 27.48 -1.88 -9.32
C GLY A 420 27.08 -3.00 -10.30
N ASP A 421 28.04 -3.46 -11.11
CA ASP A 421 27.80 -4.53 -12.09
C ASP A 421 27.51 -5.87 -11.40
N ASP A 422 26.26 -6.33 -11.46
CA ASP A 422 25.77 -7.52 -10.76
C ASP A 422 25.55 -8.76 -11.66
N LYS A 423 25.49 -9.93 -11.02
CA LYS A 423 25.12 -11.20 -11.67
C LYS A 423 23.99 -11.85 -10.91
N LEU A 424 22.77 -11.67 -11.42
CA LEU A 424 21.55 -12.13 -10.76
C LEU A 424 21.00 -13.36 -11.48
N ASN A 425 20.62 -14.38 -10.72
CA ASN A 425 19.95 -15.55 -11.25
C ASN A 425 18.66 -15.80 -10.46
N ALA A 426 17.58 -16.08 -11.19
CA ALA A 426 16.34 -16.61 -10.63
C ALA A 426 16.62 -17.91 -9.84
N ARG A 427 15.95 -18.12 -8.71
CA ARG A 427 16.13 -19.31 -7.89
C ARG A 427 15.23 -20.44 -8.37
N ALA A 428 15.83 -21.63 -8.50
CA ALA A 428 15.08 -22.84 -8.82
C ALA A 428 13.96 -23.09 -7.79
N GLY A 429 12.71 -23.11 -8.22
CA GLY A 429 11.55 -23.48 -7.40
C GLY A 429 10.55 -22.37 -7.19
N LYS A 430 10.78 -21.20 -7.77
CA LYS A 430 10.00 -19.98 -7.55
C LYS A 430 9.40 -19.47 -8.86
N ASN A 431 8.08 -19.57 -9.00
CA ASN A 431 7.35 -18.92 -10.09
C ASN A 431 7.14 -17.45 -9.71
N GLY A 432 7.35 -16.51 -10.64
CA GLY A 432 7.03 -15.09 -10.41
C GLY A 432 8.12 -14.27 -9.72
N GLU A 433 9.40 -14.60 -9.93
CA GLU A 433 10.51 -13.81 -9.38
C GLU A 433 10.71 -12.49 -10.14
N ILE A 434 11.09 -11.45 -9.40
CA ILE A 434 11.43 -10.13 -9.93
C ILE A 434 12.92 -9.90 -9.73
N LEU A 435 13.68 -9.87 -10.83
CA LEU A 435 15.11 -9.56 -10.82
C LEU A 435 15.30 -8.07 -11.08
N LEU A 436 16.01 -7.40 -10.18
CA LEU A 436 16.22 -5.95 -10.21
C LEU A 436 17.73 -5.69 -10.25
N GLY A 437 18.29 -5.30 -11.41
CA GLY A 437 19.73 -5.06 -11.58
C GLY A 437 20.21 -3.84 -10.80
N GLY A 438 19.60 -2.68 -11.08
CA GLY A 438 19.87 -1.45 -10.36
C GLY A 438 20.63 -0.43 -11.20
N ARG A 439 21.86 -0.13 -10.82
CA ARG A 439 22.80 0.64 -11.66
C ARG A 439 23.99 -0.27 -11.96
N GLY A 440 24.66 -0.02 -13.08
CA GLY A 440 25.80 -0.85 -13.48
C GLY A 440 25.48 -1.56 -14.79
N ASN A 441 26.39 -2.40 -15.26
CA ASN A 441 26.13 -3.28 -16.39
C ASN A 441 25.85 -4.67 -15.83
N ASP A 442 24.59 -5.00 -15.69
CA ASP A 442 24.14 -6.17 -14.96
C ASP A 442 23.92 -7.37 -15.87
N SER A 443 24.05 -8.57 -15.32
CA SER A 443 23.73 -9.83 -15.98
C SER A 443 22.59 -10.51 -15.22
N LEU A 444 21.38 -10.43 -15.76
CA LEU A 444 20.18 -11.01 -15.16
C LEU A 444 19.80 -12.26 -15.94
N LYS A 445 19.61 -13.37 -15.22
CA LYS A 445 19.21 -14.63 -15.82
C LYS A 445 17.98 -15.24 -15.13
N GLY A 446 16.99 -15.59 -15.93
CA GLY A 446 15.83 -16.38 -15.52
C GLY A 446 16.18 -17.80 -15.14
N GLY A 447 15.16 -18.56 -14.75
CA GLY A 447 15.33 -19.91 -14.23
C GLY A 447 14.31 -20.83 -14.84
N LEU A 448 14.75 -21.98 -15.33
CA LEU A 448 13.88 -23.04 -15.81
C LEU A 448 13.45 -23.95 -14.66
N ILE A 449 12.19 -23.90 -14.26
CA ILE A 449 11.47 -25.09 -13.81
C ILE A 449 10.27 -25.35 -14.72
N ASP A 450 10.36 -26.43 -15.49
CA ASP A 450 9.27 -27.01 -16.28
C ASP A 450 8.64 -26.12 -17.38
N GLY A 451 9.22 -24.94 -17.67
CA GLY A 451 8.89 -24.11 -18.85
C GLY A 451 7.57 -23.34 -18.76
N LEU A 452 7.05 -23.12 -17.54
CA LEU A 452 5.84 -22.33 -17.28
C LEU A 452 6.11 -21.14 -16.35
N ASP A 453 7.37 -20.86 -16.07
CA ASP A 453 7.72 -19.79 -15.16
C ASP A 453 7.52 -18.42 -15.85
N THR A 454 7.26 -17.42 -15.02
CA THR A 454 7.16 -16.03 -15.44
C THR A 454 8.14 -15.27 -14.60
N GLN A 455 9.16 -14.68 -15.21
CA GLN A 455 10.08 -13.78 -14.53
C GLN A 455 9.87 -12.35 -15.00
N VAL A 456 10.10 -11.43 -14.08
CA VAL A 456 10.06 -10.00 -14.34
C VAL A 456 11.47 -9.46 -14.12
N PHE A 457 12.01 -8.80 -15.14
CA PHE A 457 13.34 -8.24 -15.15
C PHE A 457 13.25 -6.72 -15.22
N LYS A 458 14.05 -6.06 -14.40
CA LYS A 458 14.34 -4.63 -14.55
C LYS A 458 15.85 -4.46 -14.45
N GLY A 459 16.52 -4.32 -15.59
CA GLY A 459 17.97 -4.09 -15.64
C GLY A 459 18.32 -2.80 -14.90
N GLY A 460 17.78 -1.68 -15.37
CA GLY A 460 17.93 -0.39 -14.71
C GLY A 460 18.89 0.50 -15.46
N LEU A 461 19.81 1.17 -14.77
CA LEU A 461 20.74 2.11 -15.39
C LEU A 461 22.03 1.41 -15.81
N GLY A 462 22.30 1.35 -17.10
CA GLY A 462 23.59 0.93 -17.66
C GLY A 462 23.35 0.07 -18.88
N ASN A 463 24.27 -0.82 -19.22
CA ASN A 463 24.08 -1.73 -20.35
C ASN A 463 23.95 -3.15 -19.84
N ASP A 464 22.71 -3.64 -19.76
CA ASP A 464 22.42 -4.89 -19.10
C ASP A 464 22.34 -6.05 -20.10
N THR A 465 22.57 -7.27 -19.61
CA THR A 465 22.29 -8.51 -20.33
C THR A 465 21.20 -9.25 -19.59
N ILE A 466 20.06 -9.46 -20.25
CA ILE A 466 18.87 -10.09 -19.67
C ILE A 466 18.56 -11.34 -20.50
N ASP A 467 18.61 -12.50 -19.86
CA ASP A 467 18.27 -13.81 -20.44
C ASP A 467 17.09 -14.38 -19.66
N GLY A 468 15.90 -14.45 -20.28
CA GLY A 468 14.69 -15.02 -19.64
C GLY A 468 14.76 -16.54 -19.44
N ASP A 469 15.64 -17.22 -20.17
CA ASP A 469 15.70 -18.68 -20.30
C ASP A 469 14.44 -19.25 -20.99
N GLY A 470 13.42 -19.70 -20.25
CA GLY A 470 12.19 -20.17 -20.87
C GLY A 470 10.98 -20.00 -19.95
N GLY A 471 9.82 -19.82 -20.55
CA GLY A 471 8.64 -19.35 -19.84
C GLY A 471 8.00 -18.20 -20.60
N VAL A 472 7.30 -17.31 -19.89
CA VAL A 472 6.83 -16.04 -20.44
C VAL A 472 7.45 -14.92 -19.62
N ASP A 473 8.46 -14.27 -20.19
CA ASP A 473 9.32 -13.35 -19.48
C ASP A 473 9.08 -11.89 -19.85
N TYR A 474 9.24 -11.02 -18.84
CA TYR A 474 8.88 -9.61 -18.90
C TYR A 474 10.10 -8.75 -18.60
N ALA A 475 10.50 -7.88 -19.52
CA ALA A 475 11.48 -6.82 -19.23
C ALA A 475 10.78 -5.45 -19.07
N MET A 476 11.00 -4.79 -17.95
CA MET A 476 10.41 -3.50 -17.59
C MET A 476 11.38 -2.34 -17.81
N TYR A 477 10.88 -1.28 -18.44
CA TYR A 477 11.61 -0.06 -18.74
C TYR A 477 10.92 1.16 -18.13
N GLY A 478 11.70 2.04 -17.50
CA GLY A 478 11.21 3.20 -16.76
C GLY A 478 10.86 4.41 -17.64
N GLY A 479 10.80 4.25 -18.96
CA GLY A 479 10.47 5.32 -19.92
C GLY A 479 9.27 4.99 -20.79
N ALA A 480 8.79 5.97 -21.56
CA ALA A 480 7.81 5.75 -22.61
C ALA A 480 8.45 4.98 -23.78
N ARG A 481 7.69 4.17 -24.50
CA ARG A 481 8.19 3.36 -25.63
C ARG A 481 8.92 4.19 -26.69
N SER A 482 8.48 5.44 -26.90
CA SER A 482 9.09 6.37 -27.86
C SER A 482 10.54 6.76 -27.51
N ASN A 483 10.98 6.54 -26.27
CA ASN A 483 12.36 6.77 -25.86
C ASN A 483 13.30 5.63 -26.27
N PHE A 484 12.78 4.46 -26.62
CA PHE A 484 13.58 3.26 -26.83
C PHE A 484 13.63 2.86 -28.31
N VAL A 485 14.80 2.40 -28.75
CA VAL A 485 15.02 1.86 -30.09
C VAL A 485 15.35 0.37 -29.97
N LEU A 486 14.50 -0.48 -30.53
CA LEU A 486 14.77 -1.91 -30.68
C LEU A 486 15.60 -2.16 -31.93
N GLN A 487 16.66 -2.95 -31.79
CA GLN A 487 17.49 -3.47 -32.86
C GLN A 487 17.59 -4.97 -32.72
N LYS A 488 17.49 -5.70 -33.83
CA LYS A 488 17.64 -7.16 -33.83
C LYS A 488 19.11 -7.50 -33.73
N ASP A 489 19.46 -8.40 -32.82
CA ASP A 489 20.80 -8.97 -32.73
C ASP A 489 20.74 -10.48 -32.97
N ASN A 490 21.50 -10.94 -33.98
CA ASN A 490 21.46 -12.29 -34.53
C ASN A 490 20.08 -12.74 -35.06
N MET A 491 20.07 -13.42 -36.21
CA MET A 491 18.84 -13.97 -36.82
C MET A 491 18.96 -15.47 -36.95
N VAL A 492 17.92 -16.20 -36.52
CA VAL A 492 17.85 -17.67 -36.57
C VAL A 492 16.71 -18.09 -37.49
N LEU A 493 16.94 -19.16 -38.26
CA LEU A 493 15.95 -19.79 -39.13
C LEU A 493 15.14 -20.81 -38.32
N LEU A 494 13.85 -20.54 -38.12
CA LEU A 494 12.89 -21.44 -37.47
C LEU A 494 11.70 -21.64 -38.41
N ASN A 495 11.38 -22.88 -38.75
CA ASN A 495 10.24 -23.23 -39.62
C ASN A 495 10.20 -22.41 -40.92
N ASP A 496 11.35 -22.32 -41.62
CA ASP A 496 11.57 -21.56 -42.86
C ASP A 496 11.37 -20.03 -42.76
N PHE A 497 11.28 -19.47 -41.54
CA PHE A 497 11.17 -18.03 -41.29
C PHE A 497 12.32 -17.53 -40.40
N LEU A 498 12.76 -16.29 -40.63
CA LEU A 498 13.86 -15.67 -39.87
C LEU A 498 13.31 -14.88 -38.69
N PHE A 499 13.76 -15.21 -37.48
CA PHE A 499 13.42 -14.53 -36.23
C PHE A 499 14.68 -14.04 -35.52
N PRO A 500 14.61 -12.94 -34.77
CA PRO A 500 15.68 -12.52 -33.90
C PRO A 500 15.86 -13.53 -32.76
N ASP A 501 17.12 -13.88 -32.49
CA ASP A 501 17.51 -14.67 -31.31
C ASP A 501 17.70 -13.77 -30.09
N LYS A 502 18.21 -12.55 -30.35
CA LYS A 502 18.42 -11.51 -29.35
C LYS A 502 17.91 -10.16 -29.84
N TRP A 503 17.65 -9.28 -28.90
CA TRP A 503 17.34 -7.88 -29.17
C TRP A 503 18.32 -6.98 -28.42
N ALA A 504 18.78 -5.92 -29.07
CA ALA A 504 19.39 -4.79 -28.40
C ALA A 504 18.33 -3.69 -28.26
N ILE A 505 18.09 -3.20 -27.04
CA ILE A 505 17.19 -2.08 -26.80
C ILE A 505 17.99 -0.90 -26.24
N SER A 506 17.92 0.22 -26.94
CA SER A 506 18.70 1.41 -26.60
C SER A 506 17.79 2.55 -26.16
N ASP A 507 17.98 3.00 -24.93
CA ASP A 507 17.36 4.21 -24.39
C ASP A 507 18.02 5.45 -24.99
N GLN A 508 17.22 6.28 -25.67
CA GLN A 508 17.67 7.52 -26.30
C GLN A 508 17.62 8.73 -25.37
N ARG A 509 17.17 8.58 -24.12
CA ARG A 509 17.21 9.64 -23.11
C ARG A 509 18.66 9.98 -22.76
N LEU A 510 18.91 11.24 -22.39
CA LEU A 510 20.21 11.66 -21.85
C LEU A 510 20.27 11.38 -20.34
N ALA A 511 21.46 11.13 -19.83
CA ALA A 511 21.71 11.01 -18.39
C ALA A 511 21.36 12.33 -17.64
N PRO A 512 20.99 12.28 -16.34
CA PRO A 512 20.78 11.08 -15.52
C PRO A 512 19.36 10.49 -15.73
N GLY A 513 19.26 9.17 -15.95
CA GLY A 513 17.98 8.48 -16.22
C GLY A 513 17.93 7.74 -17.56
N SER A 514 19.07 7.60 -18.24
CA SER A 514 19.23 6.70 -19.38
C SER A 514 19.50 5.28 -18.87
N GLU A 515 18.69 4.33 -19.33
CA GLU A 515 18.81 2.88 -19.12
C GLU A 515 19.76 2.25 -20.17
N GLY A 516 20.65 3.05 -20.77
CA GLY A 516 21.71 2.59 -21.69
C GLY A 516 21.25 1.70 -22.86
N ILE A 517 21.98 0.61 -23.10
CA ILE A 517 21.76 -0.35 -24.19
C ILE A 517 21.74 -1.76 -23.63
N ASP A 518 20.56 -2.35 -23.52
CA ASP A 518 20.39 -3.69 -22.99
C ASP A 518 20.36 -4.73 -24.10
N THR A 519 20.89 -5.91 -23.80
CA THR A 519 20.82 -7.12 -24.63
C THR A 519 19.81 -8.08 -24.03
N LEU A 520 18.78 -8.43 -24.80
CA LEU A 520 17.68 -9.30 -24.40
C LEU A 520 17.75 -10.62 -25.15
N GLU A 521 17.74 -11.72 -24.43
CA GLU A 521 17.68 -13.10 -24.91
C GLU A 521 16.49 -13.79 -24.24
N SER A 522 15.70 -14.54 -25.01
CA SER A 522 14.50 -15.23 -24.50
C SER A 522 13.57 -14.32 -23.68
N ILE A 523 13.26 -13.11 -24.19
CA ILE A 523 12.28 -12.21 -23.57
C ILE A 523 11.06 -12.08 -24.45
N GLU A 524 9.90 -12.45 -23.91
CA GLU A 524 8.63 -12.46 -24.62
C GLU A 524 7.94 -11.09 -24.61
N ARG A 525 8.04 -10.35 -23.51
CA ARG A 525 7.25 -9.13 -23.25
C ARG A 525 8.14 -7.97 -22.82
N LEU A 526 7.96 -6.81 -23.43
CA LEU A 526 8.56 -5.54 -22.97
C LEU A 526 7.47 -4.61 -22.44
N TYR A 527 7.68 -4.05 -21.26
CA TYR A 527 6.78 -3.10 -20.62
C TYR A 527 7.43 -1.72 -20.53
N PHE A 528 6.74 -0.73 -21.08
CA PHE A 528 7.08 0.68 -20.97
C PHE A 528 6.00 1.40 -20.15
N THR A 529 6.28 2.63 -19.75
CA THR A 529 5.33 3.43 -18.96
C THR A 529 4.01 3.75 -19.68
N ASP A 530 3.97 3.67 -21.02
CA ASP A 530 2.81 4.04 -21.84
C ASP A 530 2.30 2.93 -22.78
N SER A 531 3.03 1.82 -22.92
CA SER A 531 2.69 0.74 -23.85
C SER A 531 3.48 -0.53 -23.56
N ALA A 532 3.08 -1.65 -24.17
CA ALA A 532 3.79 -2.92 -24.09
C ALA A 532 3.97 -3.55 -25.48
N LEU A 533 5.05 -4.32 -25.64
CA LEU A 533 5.38 -5.07 -26.86
C LEU A 533 5.54 -6.55 -26.57
N ALA A 534 5.06 -7.41 -27.47
CA ALA A 534 5.39 -8.82 -27.50
C ALA A 534 6.39 -9.12 -28.64
N LEU A 535 7.43 -9.92 -28.34
CA LEU A 535 8.60 -10.14 -29.21
C LEU A 535 8.69 -11.57 -29.78
N ASP A 536 8.02 -12.53 -29.16
CA ASP A 536 7.93 -13.95 -29.51
C ASP A 536 7.05 -14.19 -30.75
N LEU A 537 7.36 -13.49 -31.86
CA LEU A 537 6.64 -13.64 -33.13
C LEU A 537 6.86 -15.02 -33.78
N HIS A 538 7.79 -15.81 -33.25
CA HIS A 538 7.96 -17.22 -33.59
C HIS A 538 7.00 -18.13 -32.82
N ASP A 539 6.38 -17.66 -31.73
CA ASP A 539 5.47 -18.40 -30.87
C ASP A 539 4.15 -17.64 -30.56
N SER A 540 3.83 -17.31 -29.29
CA SER A 540 2.49 -16.84 -28.88
C SER A 540 2.06 -15.55 -29.57
N ALA A 541 2.93 -14.54 -29.66
CA ALA A 541 2.62 -13.31 -30.40
C ALA A 541 2.39 -13.56 -31.89
N GLY A 542 3.17 -14.45 -32.50
CA GLY A 542 3.05 -14.83 -33.89
C GLY A 542 1.71 -15.53 -34.17
N LYS A 543 1.39 -16.55 -33.37
CA LYS A 543 0.12 -17.30 -33.44
C LYS A 543 -1.08 -16.36 -33.27
N THR A 544 -1.00 -15.45 -32.31
CA THR A 544 -2.02 -14.42 -32.03
C THR A 544 -2.24 -13.52 -33.23
N ALA A 545 -1.18 -12.90 -33.76
CA ALA A 545 -1.29 -11.99 -34.91
C ALA A 545 -1.87 -12.68 -36.15
N LYS A 546 -1.40 -13.90 -36.45
CA LYS A 546 -1.89 -14.70 -37.57
C LYS A 546 -3.37 -15.03 -37.43
N LEU A 547 -3.80 -15.44 -36.24
CA LEU A 547 -5.19 -15.79 -36.00
C LEU A 547 -6.11 -14.57 -36.06
N ILE A 548 -5.68 -13.44 -35.49
CA ILE A 548 -6.42 -12.17 -35.61
C ILE A 548 -6.60 -11.80 -37.09
N GLY A 549 -5.53 -11.90 -37.88
CA GLY A 549 -5.59 -11.64 -39.32
C GLY A 549 -6.58 -12.54 -40.06
N ALA A 550 -6.57 -13.85 -39.77
CA ALA A 550 -7.45 -14.81 -40.43
C ALA A 550 -8.92 -14.72 -39.99
N VAL A 551 -9.19 -14.37 -38.73
CA VAL A 551 -10.54 -14.39 -38.15
C VAL A 551 -11.22 -13.01 -38.16
N PHE A 552 -10.48 -11.95 -37.87
CA PHE A 552 -10.98 -10.58 -37.74
C PHE A 552 -10.44 -9.62 -38.80
N GLY A 553 -9.67 -10.13 -39.76
CA GLY A 553 -9.06 -9.35 -40.83
C GLY A 553 -7.73 -8.69 -40.42
N ALA A 554 -6.87 -8.42 -41.41
CA ALA A 554 -5.52 -7.91 -41.18
C ALA A 554 -5.46 -6.58 -40.42
N GLU A 555 -6.44 -5.69 -40.60
CA GLU A 555 -6.50 -4.41 -39.88
C GLU A 555 -6.67 -4.60 -38.36
N SER A 556 -7.30 -5.69 -37.93
CA SER A 556 -7.54 -5.98 -36.51
C SER A 556 -6.26 -6.37 -35.76
N VAL A 557 -5.17 -6.70 -36.45
CA VAL A 557 -3.87 -7.01 -35.83
C VAL A 557 -3.29 -5.82 -35.08
N SER A 558 -3.69 -4.60 -35.46
CA SER A 558 -3.26 -3.35 -34.80
C SER A 558 -4.05 -3.01 -33.53
N LYS A 559 -5.07 -3.79 -33.16
CA LYS A 559 -5.91 -3.55 -31.96
C LYS A 559 -5.24 -4.16 -30.73
N PRO A 560 -4.70 -3.35 -29.81
CA PRO A 560 -3.90 -3.86 -28.69
C PRO A 560 -4.68 -4.79 -27.75
N GLU A 561 -5.99 -4.59 -27.62
CA GLU A 561 -6.85 -5.41 -26.76
C GLU A 561 -7.07 -6.81 -27.36
N TYR A 562 -7.10 -6.92 -28.70
CA TYR A 562 -7.25 -8.21 -29.36
C TYR A 562 -5.98 -9.03 -29.23
N VAL A 563 -4.82 -8.37 -29.36
CA VAL A 563 -3.52 -8.99 -29.14
C VAL A 563 -3.42 -9.45 -27.68
N ALA A 564 -3.80 -8.60 -26.72
CA ALA A 564 -3.81 -8.95 -25.30
C ALA A 564 -4.63 -10.22 -24.99
N VAL A 565 -5.81 -10.38 -25.60
CA VAL A 565 -6.63 -11.61 -25.43
C VAL A 565 -5.92 -12.85 -25.98
N GLY A 566 -5.37 -12.76 -27.18
CA GLY A 566 -4.69 -13.91 -27.81
C GLY A 566 -3.46 -14.34 -27.03
N LEU A 567 -2.64 -13.37 -26.61
CA LEU A 567 -1.47 -13.61 -25.76
C LEU A 567 -1.89 -14.27 -24.45
N TYR A 568 -2.88 -13.70 -23.73
CA TYR A 568 -3.32 -14.23 -22.44
C TYR A 568 -3.67 -15.72 -22.51
N TYR A 569 -4.47 -16.13 -23.51
CA TYR A 569 -4.87 -17.52 -23.61
C TYR A 569 -3.71 -18.45 -23.97
N LEU A 570 -2.82 -18.05 -24.89
CA LEU A 570 -1.67 -18.88 -25.27
C LEU A 570 -0.64 -19.00 -24.13
N ASP A 571 -0.36 -17.89 -23.45
CA ASP A 571 0.57 -17.81 -22.33
C ASP A 571 0.07 -18.64 -21.14
N ASN A 572 -1.26 -18.83 -21.02
CA ASN A 572 -1.90 -19.71 -20.02
C ASN A 572 -2.17 -21.13 -20.54
N GLY A 573 -1.51 -21.56 -21.63
CA GLY A 573 -1.52 -22.94 -22.10
C GLY A 573 -2.70 -23.36 -22.98
N THR A 574 -3.52 -22.41 -23.46
CA THR A 574 -4.56 -22.71 -24.46
C THR A 574 -3.92 -23.18 -25.76
N SER A 575 -4.42 -24.28 -26.33
CA SER A 575 -3.89 -24.77 -27.60
C SER A 575 -4.22 -23.82 -28.75
N TYR A 576 -3.39 -23.81 -29.81
CA TYR A 576 -3.61 -22.92 -30.95
C TYR A 576 -4.95 -23.21 -31.66
N GLU A 577 -5.36 -24.49 -31.72
CA GLU A 577 -6.65 -24.89 -32.30
C GLU A 577 -7.84 -24.51 -31.43
N ASP A 578 -7.71 -24.60 -30.10
CA ASP A 578 -8.78 -24.19 -29.18
C ASP A 578 -8.97 -22.68 -29.21
N LEU A 579 -7.88 -21.92 -29.22
CA LEU A 579 -7.93 -20.47 -29.40
C LEU A 579 -8.56 -20.10 -30.75
N ALA A 580 -8.19 -20.80 -31.83
CA ALA A 580 -8.79 -20.60 -33.14
C ALA A 580 -10.30 -20.88 -33.14
N THR A 581 -10.72 -21.97 -32.49
CA THR A 581 -12.14 -22.31 -32.33
C THR A 581 -12.89 -21.21 -31.59
N GLY A 582 -12.36 -20.75 -30.46
CA GLY A 582 -12.97 -19.66 -29.68
C GLY A 582 -13.07 -18.35 -30.47
N ALA A 583 -12.01 -17.95 -31.18
CA ALA A 583 -12.00 -16.75 -32.00
C ALA A 583 -13.04 -16.81 -33.14
N ILE A 584 -13.15 -17.94 -33.84
CA ILE A 584 -14.11 -18.13 -34.95
C ILE A 584 -15.55 -18.07 -34.44
N GLN A 585 -15.83 -18.70 -33.29
CA GLN A 585 -17.15 -18.64 -32.65
C GLN A 585 -17.49 -17.21 -32.21
N LEU A 586 -16.51 -16.49 -31.65
CA LEU A 586 -16.67 -15.09 -31.25
C LEU A 586 -16.97 -14.18 -32.45
N ALA A 587 -16.40 -14.48 -33.62
CA ALA A 587 -16.72 -13.81 -34.89
C ALA A 587 -18.12 -14.18 -35.44
N GLY A 588 -18.86 -15.07 -34.78
CA GLY A 588 -20.23 -15.45 -35.12
C GLY A 588 -20.35 -16.58 -36.15
N ALA A 589 -19.25 -17.23 -36.53
CA ALA A 589 -19.25 -18.35 -37.47
C ALA A 589 -19.45 -19.68 -36.72
N ASN A 590 -20.64 -20.27 -36.88
CA ASN A 590 -21.07 -21.45 -36.13
C ASN A 590 -21.44 -22.65 -37.01
N THR A 591 -21.47 -22.50 -38.34
CA THR A 591 -21.68 -23.61 -39.29
C THR A 591 -20.46 -23.78 -40.20
N PRO A 592 -20.22 -24.97 -40.78
CA PRO A 592 -19.10 -25.19 -41.71
C PRO A 592 -18.99 -24.15 -42.83
N GLU A 593 -20.10 -23.77 -43.45
CA GLU A 593 -20.14 -22.76 -44.50
C GLU A 593 -19.77 -21.37 -43.97
N GLN A 594 -20.24 -21.01 -42.77
CA GLN A 594 -19.89 -19.73 -42.13
C GLN A 594 -18.40 -19.66 -41.79
N VAL A 595 -17.83 -20.75 -41.27
CA VAL A 595 -16.40 -20.85 -40.92
C VAL A 595 -15.54 -20.65 -42.18
N VAL A 596 -15.81 -21.42 -43.23
CA VAL A 596 -15.03 -21.32 -44.49
C VAL A 596 -15.19 -19.95 -45.12
N ASN A 597 -16.42 -19.41 -45.16
CA ASN A 597 -16.66 -18.08 -45.73
C ASN A 597 -15.92 -16.98 -44.96
N LEU A 598 -15.94 -17.02 -43.62
CA LEU A 598 -15.24 -16.07 -42.75
C LEU A 598 -13.74 -16.08 -43.03
N LEU A 599 -13.10 -17.24 -42.84
CA LEU A 599 -11.65 -17.40 -42.97
C LEU A 599 -11.19 -17.05 -44.39
N TRP A 600 -11.88 -17.56 -45.40
CA TRP A 600 -11.53 -17.29 -46.80
C TRP A 600 -11.65 -15.80 -47.13
N THR A 601 -12.72 -15.14 -46.69
CA THR A 601 -12.92 -13.72 -46.97
C THR A 601 -11.79 -12.86 -46.40
N ASN A 602 -11.37 -13.13 -45.16
CA ASN A 602 -10.30 -12.38 -44.52
C ASN A 602 -8.92 -12.68 -45.10
N VAL A 603 -8.64 -13.95 -45.42
CA VAL A 603 -7.33 -14.35 -45.98
C VAL A 603 -7.20 -13.93 -47.44
N VAL A 604 -8.23 -14.15 -48.27
CA VAL A 604 -8.17 -13.91 -49.73
C VAL A 604 -8.61 -12.49 -50.11
N GLY A 605 -9.37 -11.80 -49.25
CA GLY A 605 -9.90 -10.46 -49.49
C GLY A 605 -11.22 -10.42 -50.26
N SER A 606 -11.82 -11.57 -50.55
CA SER A 606 -13.14 -11.68 -51.20
C SER A 606 -13.83 -13.00 -50.83
N PRO A 607 -15.17 -13.08 -50.80
CA PRO A 607 -15.89 -14.32 -50.50
C PRO A 607 -15.55 -15.46 -51.48
N PRO A 608 -15.52 -16.72 -51.03
CA PRO A 608 -15.28 -17.86 -51.91
C PRO A 608 -16.45 -18.10 -52.86
N THR A 609 -16.17 -18.57 -54.07
CA THR A 609 -17.20 -19.20 -54.91
C THR A 609 -17.63 -20.54 -54.31
N THR A 610 -18.81 -21.05 -54.69
CA THR A 610 -19.30 -22.37 -54.23
C THR A 610 -18.27 -23.49 -54.46
N ASN A 611 -17.60 -23.50 -55.61
CA ASN A 611 -16.61 -24.52 -55.93
C ASN A 611 -15.31 -24.41 -55.10
N GLN A 612 -14.96 -23.20 -54.65
CA GLN A 612 -13.81 -22.97 -53.77
C GLN A 612 -14.12 -23.32 -52.31
N MET A 613 -15.36 -23.05 -51.87
CA MET A 613 -15.81 -23.31 -50.51
C MET A 613 -16.03 -24.80 -50.23
N GLN A 614 -16.62 -25.52 -51.19
CA GLN A 614 -17.11 -26.90 -50.97
C GLN A 614 -16.06 -27.89 -50.44
N PRO A 615 -14.79 -27.89 -50.90
CA PRO A 615 -13.77 -28.80 -50.36
C PRO A 615 -13.57 -28.65 -48.85
N PHE A 616 -13.40 -27.42 -48.36
CA PHE A 616 -13.19 -27.16 -46.93
C PHE A 616 -14.44 -27.43 -46.09
N VAL A 617 -15.63 -27.17 -46.63
CA VAL A 617 -16.90 -27.54 -45.98
C VAL A 617 -16.99 -29.06 -45.83
N ASN A 618 -16.62 -29.82 -46.87
CA ASN A 618 -16.61 -31.28 -46.79
C ASN A 618 -15.60 -31.78 -45.75
N ASP A 619 -14.44 -31.14 -45.62
CA ASP A 619 -13.43 -31.52 -44.62
C ASP A 619 -13.92 -31.30 -43.19
N LEU A 620 -14.65 -30.21 -42.92
CA LEU A 620 -15.29 -29.98 -41.61
C LEU A 620 -16.41 -30.99 -41.34
N VAL A 621 -17.27 -31.28 -42.33
CA VAL A 621 -18.41 -32.21 -42.16
C VAL A 621 -17.94 -33.66 -41.97
N SER A 622 -16.86 -34.06 -42.66
CA SER A 622 -16.30 -35.40 -42.56
C SER A 622 -15.38 -35.60 -41.35
N GLY A 623 -15.03 -34.51 -40.65
CA GLY A 623 -14.11 -34.55 -39.51
C GLY A 623 -12.64 -34.68 -39.89
N ASN A 624 -12.29 -34.46 -41.17
CA ASN A 624 -10.89 -34.38 -41.62
C ASN A 624 -10.19 -33.13 -41.05
N HIS A 625 -10.97 -32.06 -40.84
CA HIS A 625 -10.56 -30.87 -40.12
C HIS A 625 -11.56 -30.53 -39.01
N THR A 626 -11.06 -29.99 -37.91
CA THR A 626 -11.87 -29.32 -36.89
C THR A 626 -12.00 -27.84 -37.26
N THR A 627 -12.93 -27.11 -36.63
CA THR A 627 -12.98 -25.64 -36.78
C THR A 627 -11.65 -25.01 -36.41
N GLY A 628 -11.04 -25.47 -35.32
CA GLY A 628 -9.72 -25.03 -34.86
C GLY A 628 -8.61 -25.30 -35.86
N SER A 629 -8.47 -26.54 -36.34
CA SER A 629 -7.39 -26.90 -37.27
C SER A 629 -7.54 -26.23 -38.64
N LEU A 630 -8.77 -25.97 -39.10
CA LEU A 630 -8.99 -25.15 -40.29
C LEU A 630 -8.68 -23.66 -40.06
N GLY A 631 -8.98 -23.14 -38.86
CA GLY A 631 -8.60 -21.79 -38.43
C GLY A 631 -7.09 -21.59 -38.42
N VAL A 632 -6.35 -22.56 -37.86
CA VAL A 632 -4.88 -22.58 -37.87
C VAL A 632 -4.34 -22.65 -39.30
N LEU A 633 -4.90 -23.52 -40.16
CA LEU A 633 -4.52 -23.60 -41.57
C LEU A 633 -4.66 -22.24 -42.28
N ALA A 634 -5.76 -21.53 -42.04
CA ALA A 634 -5.98 -20.19 -42.59
C ALA A 634 -5.01 -19.16 -42.02
N ALA A 635 -4.73 -19.23 -40.72
CA ALA A 635 -3.82 -18.34 -40.00
C ALA A 635 -2.37 -18.45 -40.51
N ASP A 636 -1.87 -19.68 -40.72
CA ASP A 636 -0.51 -19.94 -41.21
C ASP A 636 -0.35 -19.81 -42.73
N HIS A 637 -1.44 -19.60 -43.47
CA HIS A 637 -1.39 -19.50 -44.93
C HIS A 637 -0.58 -18.28 -45.38
N GLY A 638 0.32 -18.45 -46.36
CA GLY A 638 1.25 -17.40 -46.82
C GLY A 638 0.57 -16.10 -47.28
N ILE A 639 -0.67 -16.16 -47.77
CA ILE A 639 -1.46 -14.95 -48.07
C ILE A 639 -1.76 -14.16 -46.79
N ASN A 640 -2.20 -14.84 -45.71
CA ASN A 640 -2.46 -14.19 -44.44
C ASN A 640 -1.18 -13.57 -43.85
N LEU A 641 -0.06 -14.31 -43.90
CA LEU A 641 1.24 -13.81 -43.43
C LEU A 641 1.67 -12.53 -44.17
N THR A 642 1.36 -12.45 -45.47
CA THR A 642 1.59 -11.26 -46.30
C THR A 642 0.65 -10.12 -45.90
N ASN A 643 -0.65 -10.42 -45.75
CA ASN A 643 -1.68 -9.42 -45.41
C ASN A 643 -1.39 -8.73 -44.08
N ILE A 644 -0.97 -9.48 -43.07
CA ILE A 644 -0.65 -8.94 -41.73
C ILE A 644 0.75 -8.31 -41.64
N ASN A 645 1.52 -8.34 -42.74
CA ASN A 645 2.92 -7.92 -42.78
C ASN A 645 3.74 -8.58 -41.64
N LEU A 646 3.70 -9.92 -41.55
CA LEU A 646 4.38 -10.64 -40.46
C LEU A 646 5.87 -10.29 -40.36
N THR A 647 6.55 -10.08 -41.50
CA THR A 647 7.95 -9.62 -41.52
C THR A 647 8.14 -8.28 -40.81
N GLY A 648 7.18 -7.35 -40.94
CA GLY A 648 7.18 -6.09 -40.21
C GLY A 648 6.95 -6.27 -38.71
N LEU A 649 6.06 -7.19 -38.31
CA LEU A 649 5.83 -7.50 -36.89
C LEU A 649 7.07 -8.14 -36.26
N VAL A 650 7.70 -9.10 -36.95
CA VAL A 650 8.95 -9.75 -36.50
C VAL A 650 10.09 -8.74 -36.35
N ALA A 651 10.07 -7.67 -37.14
CA ALA A 651 11.09 -6.63 -37.06
C ALA A 651 10.90 -5.64 -35.90
N ASN A 652 9.69 -5.51 -35.34
CA ASN A 652 9.34 -4.42 -34.42
C ASN A 652 8.65 -4.86 -33.12
N GLY A 653 8.28 -6.14 -33.01
CA GLY A 653 7.30 -6.60 -32.02
C GLY A 653 5.87 -6.26 -32.40
N ILE A 654 4.91 -6.75 -31.62
CA ILE A 654 3.49 -6.40 -31.72
C ILE A 654 3.02 -5.73 -30.43
N VAL A 655 2.29 -4.61 -30.55
CA VAL A 655 1.75 -3.85 -29.42
C VAL A 655 0.54 -4.59 -28.84
N PHE A 656 0.44 -4.63 -27.51
CA PHE A 656 -0.74 -5.12 -26.79
C PHE A 656 -1.10 -4.19 -25.63
N ASP A 657 -2.33 -4.28 -25.14
CA ASP A 657 -2.79 -3.55 -23.95
C ASP A 657 -2.47 -4.37 -22.68
N PRO A 658 -1.50 -3.94 -21.85
CA PRO A 658 -1.13 -4.67 -20.64
C PRO A 658 -2.22 -4.63 -19.55
N SER A 659 -3.01 -3.56 -19.47
CA SER A 659 -4.10 -3.47 -18.48
C SER A 659 -5.21 -4.44 -18.85
N TYR A 660 -5.52 -4.55 -20.14
CA TYR A 660 -6.50 -5.51 -20.61
C TYR A 660 -6.02 -6.94 -20.42
N TYR A 661 -4.75 -7.24 -20.74
CA TYR A 661 -4.11 -8.55 -20.50
C TYR A 661 -4.28 -9.01 -19.04
N GLN A 662 -4.00 -8.12 -18.09
CA GLN A 662 -4.12 -8.41 -16.65
C GLN A 662 -5.57 -8.58 -16.19
N SER A 663 -6.55 -7.95 -16.85
CA SER A 663 -7.96 -7.97 -16.43
C SER A 663 -8.74 -9.25 -16.83
N ILE A 664 -8.16 -10.12 -17.67
CA ILE A 664 -8.82 -11.34 -18.14
C ILE A 664 -8.75 -12.46 -17.09
N GLY A 665 -7.68 -12.47 -16.27
CA GLY A 665 -7.52 -13.37 -15.12
C GLY A 665 -8.24 -12.84 -13.88
#